data_AF-A0A3C0TJR7-F1
#
_entry.id   AF-A0A3C0TJR7-F1
#
_cell.length_a   1.000
_cell.length_b   1.000
_cell.length_c   1.000
_cell.angle_alpha   90.00
_cell.angle_beta   90.00
_cell.angle_gamma   90.00
#
_symmetry.space_group_name_H-M   'P 1'
#
loop_
_entity.id
_entity.type
_entity.pdbx_description
1 polymer ?
#
loop_
_entity_poly.entity_id
_entity_poly.type
_entity_poly.pdbx_seq_one_letter_code
_entity_poly.pdbx_strand_id
1 'polypeptide(L)'
;MLTRKIITSVLILLAALTLVGCGEKLQLDVKARMDGQPAAEAKIVVDGKEIGLAGADGNFSKIIRKKPGADVEVMVVKEQQGYRIQPFKGTFLMKLPKKGVIDTYSFDADMEAMRYVTIVATEAGAPIQDATVRAYKKKVGKTDEKGEFIYEYKKLPRKGVDLRVTKAGYSTWRKKGRVEPGDRFDAALAKQAVVKVVAMREEYGKPSRVRGIKVYINKRRVGRTNSRGVFTYKYDGKPGKKVRLTLSAPGYIPSRWRRRIVLDGQVNIQRYFYPAKPRPIRVGIYRFVSNTPGVDLSAIIKRTEAAVGNNLFKYSSFRAVPSDKLHKAIKRSRLKIDRIITKGWYRTRLRRTVDMIVLGSVAKDGKGYLIETKFYTSSGDLILSQLTRARSEKGIGSAAKQAARSVLEQFPFEGSVVSRDKKKDRYQINLGKTGYRIRRGMDFTIMAARYDDAGRISGFRDIGRLRAKKTMSKGSWTEIDYLKRRERITVGDKVVRRIYREGQDEGLRNYFVLSAKGGLPPDVTSLAGVNIYLNGRWVGSTGTDGKAEVPLRIGKQYNLMLYRHGYQQLSQKIKIAKNKSEKPFTLKVNNCLFKVDSSPSRAEVSVDDKKIGKTPISAGKLIPFGFHTVKIVSGGDYRIWEEVLEFDKKVEDRTGRNKIVLHKDYLKIAERSEKKGNYDAAIQAYTATKKGHPDYSEAHHRLAQLYLDEKGDYDGAIREFESVLSLPENQQLIYKQFAVAFTNLGHAYYEKGNTLVQDDRQEAAQNFAKAIQKLQVAEQNTRFFPTLHFDEAVHDTYYYSALSYHKLYLITRKNMILDKANLAWRKYFDFFPKKLEGKASFEESKESAQTYWNQIKDLM
;
A
#
# COMPACT_ATOMS: atom_id res chain seq x y z
N MET A 1 -5.64 -27.83 64.49
CA MET A 1 -6.99 -27.59 65.03
C MET A 1 -7.73 -26.66 64.08
N LEU A 2 -8.88 -27.12 63.56
CA LEU A 2 -10.03 -26.24 63.65
C LEU A 2 -10.32 -26.04 65.15
N THR A 3 -10.39 -24.77 65.51
CA THR A 3 -11.10 -24.13 66.63
C THR A 3 -11.87 -24.94 67.68
N ARG A 4 -11.73 -24.39 68.90
CA ARG A 4 -12.74 -24.15 69.97
C ARG A 4 -13.06 -25.36 70.88
N LYS A 5 -13.30 -25.19 72.19
CA LYS A 5 -13.63 -24.01 73.02
C LYS A 5 -13.28 -24.30 74.49
N ILE A 6 -13.25 -23.24 75.30
CA ILE A 6 -12.91 -23.18 76.75
C ILE A 6 -14.20 -23.15 77.60
N ILE A 7 -14.02 -23.40 78.92
CA ILE A 7 -14.74 -22.91 80.13
C ILE A 7 -15.49 -24.07 80.82
N THR A 8 -15.39 -24.40 82.12
CA THR A 8 -15.10 -23.67 83.38
C THR A 8 -14.60 -24.62 84.51
N SER A 9 -14.03 -24.04 85.57
CA SER A 9 -13.48 -24.66 86.80
C SER A 9 -14.49 -24.83 87.94
N VAL A 10 -14.34 -25.86 88.80
CA VAL A 10 -14.50 -25.82 90.29
C VAL A 10 -13.66 -26.96 90.94
N LEU A 11 -13.07 -26.67 92.12
CA LEU A 11 -12.22 -27.48 93.00
C LEU A 11 -12.75 -28.88 93.37
N ILE A 12 -11.82 -29.81 93.67
CA ILE A 12 -11.71 -30.55 94.95
C ILE A 12 -10.25 -31.05 95.12
N LEU A 13 -9.73 -30.86 96.33
CA LEU A 13 -8.48 -31.39 96.88
C LEU A 13 -8.57 -32.92 97.05
N LEU A 14 -7.52 -33.69 96.75
CA LEU A 14 -6.97 -34.70 97.68
C LEU A 14 -5.67 -35.29 97.14
N ALA A 15 -4.66 -35.31 97.99
CA ALA A 15 -3.39 -35.97 97.77
C ALA A 15 -3.54 -37.51 97.78
N ALA A 16 -2.79 -38.19 96.91
CA ALA A 16 -2.27 -39.52 97.20
C ALA A 16 -1.07 -39.82 96.28
N LEU A 17 0.06 -40.15 96.90
CA LEU A 17 1.23 -40.81 96.30
C LEU A 17 0.80 -41.92 95.31
N THR A 18 1.57 -42.14 94.25
CA THR A 18 2.02 -43.49 93.86
C THR A 18 3.00 -43.47 92.68
N LEU A 19 4.22 -43.97 92.95
CA LEU A 19 5.06 -44.81 92.10
C LEU A 19 5.57 -44.26 90.76
N VAL A 20 6.88 -44.02 90.73
CA VAL A 20 7.75 -44.15 89.54
C VAL A 20 7.49 -45.51 88.90
N GLY A 21 6.62 -45.56 87.90
CA GLY A 21 6.46 -46.73 87.06
C GLY A 21 7.69 -46.90 86.17
N CYS A 22 8.63 -47.74 86.60
CA CYS A 22 9.72 -48.24 85.76
C CYS A 22 9.14 -48.79 84.45
N GLY A 23 9.42 -48.16 83.31
CA GLY A 23 9.11 -48.76 82.00
C GLY A 23 9.83 -50.10 81.84
N GLU A 24 9.19 -51.03 81.12
CA GLU A 24 9.71 -52.37 80.87
C GLU A 24 10.85 -52.32 79.85
N LYS A 25 11.86 -53.18 80.05
CA LYS A 25 13.00 -53.30 79.15
C LYS A 25 12.60 -54.06 77.89
N LEU A 26 12.97 -53.54 76.73
CA LEU A 26 12.88 -54.23 75.44
C LEU A 26 14.22 -54.13 74.72
N GLN A 27 14.52 -55.13 73.90
CA GLN A 27 15.68 -55.13 73.00
C GLN A 27 15.24 -54.61 71.63
N LEU A 28 15.84 -53.52 71.16
CA LEU A 28 15.58 -52.98 69.83
C LEU A 28 16.77 -53.27 68.93
N ASP A 29 16.51 -54.06 67.88
CA ASP A 29 17.49 -54.36 66.84
C ASP A 29 17.08 -53.70 65.52
N VAL A 30 17.97 -52.93 64.92
CA VAL A 30 17.75 -52.24 63.66
C VAL A 30 18.87 -52.55 62.70
N LYS A 31 18.54 -53.09 61.54
CA LYS A 31 19.44 -53.27 60.41
C LYS A 31 19.23 -52.11 59.43
N ALA A 32 20.08 -51.10 59.52
CA ALA A 32 20.06 -49.94 58.64
C ALA A 32 20.78 -50.25 57.32
N ARG A 33 20.06 -50.12 56.21
CA ARG A 33 20.59 -50.27 54.85
C ARG A 33 20.27 -49.03 54.00
N MET A 34 21.06 -48.81 52.97
CA MET A 34 20.84 -47.80 51.95
C MET A 34 21.07 -48.41 50.58
N ASP A 35 20.03 -48.41 49.74
CA ASP A 35 20.00 -49.14 48.47
C ASP A 35 20.49 -50.61 48.63
N GLY A 36 20.12 -51.27 49.72
CA GLY A 36 20.45 -52.66 50.02
C GLY A 36 21.85 -52.92 50.62
N GLN A 37 22.69 -51.91 50.76
CA GLN A 37 24.02 -52.00 51.40
C GLN A 37 23.98 -51.51 52.85
N PRO A 38 24.84 -52.01 53.74
CA PRO A 38 24.99 -51.48 55.11
C PRO A 38 25.10 -49.95 55.16
N ALA A 39 24.24 -49.31 55.95
CA ALA A 39 24.25 -47.85 56.13
C ALA A 39 24.90 -47.49 57.48
N ALA A 40 26.24 -47.47 57.50
CA ALA A 40 27.00 -47.09 58.67
C ALA A 40 26.66 -45.67 59.15
N GLU A 41 26.64 -45.48 60.47
CA GLU A 41 26.31 -44.21 61.15
C GLU A 41 24.91 -43.65 60.79
N ALA A 42 23.98 -44.49 60.31
CA ALA A 42 22.58 -44.10 60.26
C ALA A 42 22.09 -43.83 61.69
N LYS A 43 21.36 -42.74 61.90
CA LYS A 43 20.78 -42.35 63.20
C LYS A 43 19.51 -43.13 63.46
N ILE A 44 19.43 -43.75 64.64
CA ILE A 44 18.24 -44.46 65.13
C ILE A 44 17.53 -43.54 66.12
N VAL A 45 16.31 -43.17 65.79
CA VAL A 45 15.48 -42.25 66.56
C VAL A 45 14.24 -43.01 67.03
N VAL A 46 13.95 -42.97 68.33
CA VAL A 46 12.76 -43.60 68.91
C VAL A 46 11.91 -42.55 69.61
N ASP A 47 10.62 -42.47 69.24
CA ASP A 47 9.66 -41.47 69.70
C ASP A 47 10.24 -40.04 69.65
N GLY A 48 10.90 -39.71 68.54
CA GLY A 48 11.51 -38.40 68.31
C GLY A 48 12.85 -38.15 69.02
N LYS A 49 13.38 -39.10 69.80
CA LYS A 49 14.69 -38.98 70.47
C LYS A 49 15.74 -39.87 69.84
N GLU A 50 16.89 -39.32 69.47
CA GLU A 50 18.04 -40.11 69.00
C GLU A 50 18.55 -41.02 70.14
N ILE A 51 18.65 -42.31 69.85
CA ILE A 51 19.08 -43.33 70.83
C ILE A 51 20.41 -44.00 70.48
N GLY A 52 20.93 -43.78 69.26
CA GLY A 52 22.28 -44.18 68.85
C GLY A 52 22.45 -44.24 67.33
N LEU A 53 23.63 -44.70 66.91
CA LEU A 53 24.06 -44.80 65.52
C LEU A 53 24.29 -46.26 65.13
N ALA A 54 23.96 -46.63 63.89
CA ALA A 54 24.29 -47.93 63.32
C ALA A 54 25.81 -48.12 63.19
N GLY A 55 26.29 -49.33 63.48
CA GLY A 55 27.69 -49.72 63.29
C GLY A 55 28.11 -49.80 61.82
N ALA A 56 29.38 -50.13 61.58
CA ALA A 56 29.95 -50.21 60.22
C ALA A 56 29.25 -51.25 59.32
N ASP A 57 28.67 -52.29 59.91
CA ASP A 57 27.88 -53.34 59.26
C ASP A 57 26.39 -52.96 59.09
N GLY A 58 26.01 -51.73 59.49
CA GLY A 58 24.65 -51.23 59.43
C GLY A 58 23.75 -51.69 60.58
N ASN A 59 24.26 -52.48 61.54
CA ASN A 59 23.44 -52.99 62.63
C ASN A 59 23.47 -52.06 63.84
N PHE A 60 22.35 -51.95 64.53
CA PHE A 60 22.19 -51.26 65.80
C PHE A 60 21.39 -52.14 66.74
N SER A 61 21.83 -52.24 67.99
CA SER A 61 21.22 -53.11 68.99
C SER A 61 21.29 -52.41 70.34
N LYS A 62 20.15 -52.16 70.99
CA LYS A 62 20.11 -51.46 72.28
C LYS A 62 18.89 -51.83 73.11
N ILE A 63 19.11 -52.05 74.41
CA ILE A 63 18.03 -52.16 75.39
C ILE A 63 17.47 -50.75 75.69
N ILE A 64 16.18 -50.57 75.46
CA ILE A 64 15.45 -49.34 75.79
C ILE A 64 14.28 -49.65 76.72
N ARG A 65 13.70 -48.63 77.36
CA ARG A 65 12.56 -48.78 78.27
C ARG A 65 11.32 -48.08 77.75
N LYS A 66 10.20 -48.80 77.66
CA LYS A 66 8.90 -48.26 77.22
C LYS A 66 7.76 -48.82 78.07
N LYS A 67 6.65 -48.08 78.13
CA LYS A 67 5.45 -48.52 78.86
C LYS A 67 4.73 -49.60 78.03
N PRO A 68 4.33 -50.73 78.62
CA PRO A 68 3.41 -51.66 77.97
C PRO A 68 2.14 -50.96 77.48
N GLY A 69 1.70 -51.30 76.28
CA GLY A 69 0.55 -50.68 75.61
C GLY A 69 0.84 -49.38 74.85
N ALA A 70 2.08 -48.86 74.87
CA ALA A 70 2.46 -47.69 74.08
C ALA A 70 2.85 -48.05 72.65
N ASP A 71 2.40 -47.28 71.66
CA ASP A 71 2.95 -47.31 70.30
C ASP A 71 4.31 -46.61 70.30
N VAL A 72 5.34 -47.32 69.80
CA VAL A 72 6.72 -46.85 69.74
C VAL A 72 7.08 -46.61 68.28
N GLU A 73 7.41 -45.37 67.92
CA GLU A 73 7.90 -45.01 66.58
C GLU A 73 9.41 -45.18 66.52
N VAL A 74 9.89 -45.87 65.50
CA VAL A 74 11.31 -46.05 65.18
C VAL A 74 11.57 -45.41 63.83
N MET A 75 12.47 -44.44 63.78
CA MET A 75 12.95 -43.83 62.54
C MET A 75 14.43 -44.11 62.35
N VAL A 76 14.82 -44.37 61.11
CA VAL A 76 16.23 -44.45 60.70
C VAL A 76 16.51 -43.33 59.71
N VAL A 77 17.46 -42.48 60.03
CA VAL A 77 17.81 -41.29 59.26
C VAL A 77 19.28 -41.36 58.89
N LYS A 78 19.61 -41.22 57.60
CA LYS A 78 20.99 -41.01 57.14
C LYS A 78 21.05 -39.74 56.31
N GLU A 79 22.01 -38.89 56.63
CA GLU A 79 22.38 -37.75 55.80
C GLU A 79 23.70 -38.07 55.09
N GLN A 80 23.76 -37.81 53.79
CA GLN A 80 24.97 -37.98 52.99
C GLN A 80 25.01 -36.96 51.86
N GLN A 81 26.13 -36.27 51.70
CA GLN A 81 26.31 -35.27 50.66
C GLN A 81 26.15 -35.87 49.26
N GLY A 82 25.34 -35.24 48.40
CA GLY A 82 25.05 -35.74 47.05
C GLY A 82 23.90 -36.74 46.97
N TYR A 83 23.27 -37.05 48.10
CA TYR A 83 22.14 -37.97 48.22
C TYR A 83 20.94 -37.27 48.87
N ARG A 84 19.74 -37.63 48.42
CA ARG A 84 18.47 -37.39 49.10
C ARG A 84 17.96 -38.73 49.57
N ILE A 85 18.05 -38.96 50.87
CA ILE A 85 17.73 -40.23 51.50
C ILE A 85 16.43 -40.03 52.26
N GLN A 86 15.42 -40.83 51.93
CA GLN A 86 14.16 -40.78 52.66
C GLN A 86 14.32 -41.56 53.97
N PRO A 87 13.98 -40.96 55.13
CA PRO A 87 14.02 -41.68 56.40
C PRO A 87 13.13 -42.91 56.37
N PHE A 88 13.62 -44.02 56.91
CA PHE A 88 12.77 -45.16 57.21
C PHE A 88 11.92 -44.83 58.44
N LYS A 89 10.65 -45.25 58.45
CA LYS A 89 9.75 -45.14 59.60
C LYS A 89 9.03 -46.46 59.82
N GLY A 90 9.05 -46.93 61.06
CA GLY A 90 8.29 -48.09 61.51
C GLY A 90 7.68 -47.82 62.89
N THR A 91 6.62 -48.54 63.23
CA THR A 91 6.01 -48.49 64.56
C THR A 91 5.79 -49.90 65.07
N PHE A 92 5.80 -50.06 66.39
CA PHE A 92 5.36 -51.29 67.03
C PHE A 92 4.64 -50.97 68.34
N LEU A 93 3.66 -51.81 68.68
CA LEU A 93 2.98 -51.75 69.97
C LEU A 93 3.81 -52.50 71.01
N MET A 94 4.20 -51.82 72.09
CA MET A 94 4.93 -52.43 73.20
C MET A 94 4.05 -53.43 73.94
N LYS A 95 4.33 -54.73 73.82
CA LYS A 95 3.61 -55.78 74.55
C LYS A 95 4.09 -55.88 75.99
N LEU A 96 3.23 -56.40 76.87
CA LEU A 96 3.61 -56.72 78.25
C LEU A 96 4.54 -57.96 78.23
N PRO A 97 5.79 -57.85 78.72
CA PRO A 97 6.74 -58.96 78.64
C PRO A 97 6.33 -60.12 79.54
N LYS A 98 6.64 -61.36 79.13
CA LYS A 98 6.54 -62.54 80.01
C LYS A 98 7.63 -62.45 81.09
N LYS A 99 7.29 -62.78 82.34
CA LYS A 99 8.17 -62.65 83.53
C LYS A 99 9.61 -63.15 83.24
N GLY A 100 10.58 -62.24 83.31
CA GLY A 100 12.01 -62.54 83.13
C GLY A 100 12.55 -62.52 81.69
N VAL A 101 11.72 -62.28 80.67
CA VAL A 101 12.12 -62.24 79.26
C VAL A 101 12.10 -60.81 78.72
N ILE A 102 13.17 -60.40 78.05
CA ILE A 102 13.23 -59.12 77.31
C ILE A 102 12.79 -59.40 75.86
N ASP A 103 11.62 -58.90 75.47
CA ASP A 103 11.13 -59.04 74.10
C ASP A 103 12.02 -58.25 73.12
N THR A 104 12.33 -58.87 71.98
CA THR A 104 13.12 -58.26 70.90
C THR A 104 12.22 -57.79 69.78
N TYR A 105 12.41 -56.53 69.37
CA TYR A 105 11.72 -55.92 68.25
C TYR A 105 12.75 -55.56 67.18
N SER A 106 12.55 -56.06 65.96
CA SER A 106 13.54 -55.95 64.89
C SER A 106 12.98 -55.18 63.70
N PHE A 107 13.77 -54.23 63.17
CA PHE A 107 13.47 -53.51 61.93
C PHE A 107 14.57 -53.71 60.90
N ASP A 108 14.20 -54.04 59.66
CA ASP A 108 15.09 -54.00 58.50
C ASP A 108 14.79 -52.73 57.71
N ALA A 109 15.59 -51.70 57.98
CA ALA A 109 15.37 -50.34 57.52
C ALA A 109 16.24 -50.04 56.30
N ASP A 110 15.79 -50.44 55.12
CA ASP A 110 16.46 -50.10 53.85
C ASP A 110 15.94 -48.76 53.30
N MET A 111 16.79 -47.74 53.38
CA MET A 111 16.48 -46.39 52.91
C MET A 111 16.80 -46.25 51.41
N GLU A 112 15.82 -45.80 50.63
CA GLU A 112 16.05 -45.49 49.22
C GLU A 112 16.84 -44.17 49.07
N ALA A 113 17.93 -44.21 48.30
CA ALA A 113 18.78 -43.03 48.10
C ALA A 113 18.72 -42.50 46.65
N MET A 114 18.20 -41.29 46.49
CA MET A 114 18.25 -40.54 45.23
C MET A 114 19.56 -39.77 45.15
N ARG A 115 20.38 -40.02 44.13
CA ARG A 115 21.62 -39.27 43.90
C ARG A 115 21.30 -38.01 43.11
N TYR A 116 22.09 -36.96 43.26
CA TYR A 116 21.94 -35.76 42.44
C TYR A 116 23.26 -35.17 41.99
N VAL A 117 23.21 -34.38 40.91
CA VAL A 117 24.28 -33.46 40.51
C VAL A 117 23.68 -32.08 40.27
N THR A 118 24.45 -31.03 40.51
CA THR A 118 24.01 -29.64 40.34
C THR A 118 24.61 -29.05 39.07
N ILE A 119 23.79 -28.45 38.24
CA ILE A 119 24.20 -27.77 37.01
C ILE A 119 23.99 -26.28 37.22
N VAL A 120 25.02 -25.48 37.06
CA VAL A 120 24.99 -24.02 37.26
C VAL A 120 25.18 -23.35 35.90
N ALA A 121 24.12 -22.82 35.30
CA ALA A 121 24.24 -22.08 34.05
C ALA A 121 24.71 -20.65 34.32
N THR A 122 25.84 -20.25 33.74
CA THR A 122 26.44 -18.92 33.96
C THR A 122 26.79 -18.20 32.65
N GLU A 123 26.76 -16.87 32.65
CA GLU A 123 27.42 -16.01 31.65
C GLU A 123 28.52 -15.22 32.37
N ALA A 124 29.79 -15.51 32.08
CA ALA A 124 30.93 -14.83 32.73
C ALA A 124 30.81 -14.79 34.26
N GLY A 125 30.32 -15.88 34.87
CA GLY A 125 30.10 -16.00 36.32
C GLY A 125 28.73 -15.52 36.83
N ALA A 126 27.95 -14.78 36.04
CA ALA A 126 26.60 -14.36 36.42
C ALA A 126 25.56 -15.47 36.15
N PRO A 127 24.60 -15.72 37.06
CA PRO A 127 23.63 -16.80 36.90
C PRO A 127 22.65 -16.57 35.73
N ILE A 128 22.32 -17.65 35.02
CA ILE A 128 21.33 -17.64 33.93
C ILE A 128 20.10 -18.43 34.35
N GLN A 129 19.02 -17.70 34.68
CA GLN A 129 17.71 -18.30 34.91
C GLN A 129 17.10 -18.87 33.62
N ASP A 130 16.23 -19.87 33.75
CA ASP A 130 15.40 -20.41 32.68
C ASP A 130 16.18 -21.09 31.53
N ALA A 131 17.45 -21.47 31.77
CA ALA A 131 18.22 -22.27 30.83
C ALA A 131 17.68 -23.70 30.83
N THR A 132 17.30 -24.22 29.66
CA THR A 132 16.72 -25.55 29.54
C THR A 132 17.79 -26.62 29.69
N VAL A 133 17.56 -27.56 30.63
CA VAL A 133 18.42 -28.72 30.86
C VAL A 133 17.79 -29.96 30.23
N ARG A 134 18.60 -30.73 29.50
CA ARG A 134 18.23 -32.02 28.93
C ARG A 134 19.20 -33.10 29.39
N ALA A 135 18.67 -34.22 29.86
CA ALA A 135 19.43 -35.44 30.10
C ALA A 135 19.05 -36.48 29.04
N TYR A 136 20.03 -37.11 28.40
CA TYR A 136 19.84 -38.13 27.37
C TYR A 136 18.85 -37.71 26.27
N LYS A 137 18.97 -36.44 25.82
CA LYS A 137 18.09 -35.76 24.85
C LYS A 137 16.67 -35.42 25.33
N LYS A 138 16.21 -35.95 26.46
CA LYS A 138 14.91 -35.61 27.10
C LYS A 138 15.04 -34.34 27.92
N LYS A 139 14.05 -33.45 27.85
CA LYS A 139 13.98 -32.25 28.70
C LYS A 139 13.67 -32.67 30.13
N VAL A 140 14.53 -32.28 31.07
CA VAL A 140 14.39 -32.62 32.50
C VAL A 140 14.03 -31.42 33.36
N GLY A 141 14.30 -30.19 32.89
CA GLY A 141 13.84 -28.99 33.58
C GLY A 141 14.50 -27.72 33.06
N LYS A 142 14.51 -26.70 33.90
CA LYS A 142 15.16 -25.41 33.65
C LYS A 142 15.86 -24.93 34.91
N THR A 143 16.90 -24.12 34.74
CA THR A 143 17.59 -23.47 35.86
C THR A 143 16.72 -22.44 36.58
N ASP A 144 16.90 -22.32 37.89
CA ASP A 144 16.24 -21.36 38.77
C ASP A 144 16.87 -19.94 38.69
N GLU A 145 16.45 -19.03 39.57
CA GLU A 145 16.96 -17.64 39.65
C GLU A 145 18.47 -17.56 39.94
N LYS A 146 19.02 -18.56 40.63
CA LYS A 146 20.45 -18.70 40.90
C LYS A 146 21.20 -19.38 39.75
N GLY A 147 20.51 -19.68 38.65
CA GLY A 147 21.06 -20.40 37.50
C GLY A 147 21.28 -21.87 37.78
N GLU A 148 20.77 -22.42 38.87
CA GLU A 148 21.00 -23.81 39.29
C GLU A 148 19.88 -24.74 38.82
N PHE A 149 20.25 -25.97 38.49
CA PHE A 149 19.31 -27.07 38.28
C PHE A 149 19.88 -28.35 38.88
N ILE A 150 19.11 -28.97 39.78
CA ILE A 150 19.47 -30.24 40.41
C ILE A 150 18.92 -31.37 39.54
N TYR A 151 19.81 -32.22 39.02
CA TYR A 151 19.43 -33.41 38.28
C TYR A 151 19.54 -34.65 39.18
N GLU A 152 18.39 -35.19 39.55
CA GLU A 152 18.27 -36.39 40.39
C GLU A 152 18.20 -37.68 39.58
N TYR A 153 18.80 -38.76 40.09
CA TYR A 153 18.82 -40.07 39.45
C TYR A 153 18.95 -41.21 40.48
N LYS A 154 18.25 -42.33 40.23
CA LYS A 154 18.42 -43.59 40.99
C LYS A 154 19.67 -44.35 40.54
N LYS A 155 19.80 -44.61 39.23
CA LYS A 155 20.93 -45.32 38.61
C LYS A 155 21.37 -44.62 37.33
N LEU A 156 22.67 -44.62 37.03
CA LEU A 156 23.21 -44.12 35.76
C LEU A 156 23.53 -45.28 34.81
N PRO A 157 23.41 -45.08 33.49
CA PRO A 157 23.97 -46.00 32.51
C PRO A 157 25.47 -46.15 32.69
N ARG A 158 26.05 -47.30 32.29
CA ARG A 158 27.50 -47.55 32.34
C ARG A 158 28.37 -46.46 31.67
N LYS A 159 27.81 -45.72 30.71
CA LYS A 159 28.47 -44.62 29.98
C LYS A 159 28.43 -43.27 30.72
N GLY A 160 27.78 -43.21 31.89
CA GLY A 160 27.58 -41.99 32.68
C GLY A 160 26.50 -41.06 32.09
N VAL A 161 26.53 -39.78 32.48
CA VAL A 161 25.51 -38.78 32.09
C VAL A 161 25.67 -38.30 30.65
N ASP A 162 24.58 -37.83 30.03
CA ASP A 162 24.59 -37.00 28.81
C ASP A 162 23.71 -35.77 29.06
N LEU A 163 24.31 -34.73 29.62
CA LEU A 163 23.66 -33.48 29.99
C LEU A 163 23.89 -32.42 28.92
N ARG A 164 22.86 -31.63 28.64
CA ARG A 164 22.91 -30.48 27.75
C ARG A 164 22.14 -29.31 28.33
N VAL A 165 22.76 -28.14 28.35
CA VAL A 165 22.12 -26.89 28.77
C VAL A 165 22.01 -25.95 27.58
N THR A 166 20.82 -25.37 27.37
CA THR A 166 20.54 -24.45 26.25
C THR A 166 19.70 -23.26 26.72
N LYS A 167 20.09 -22.05 26.33
CA LYS A 167 19.30 -20.81 26.49
C LYS A 167 19.26 -20.06 25.16
N ALA A 168 18.11 -19.48 24.82
CA ALA A 168 17.99 -18.68 23.60
C ALA A 168 18.97 -17.50 23.63
N GLY A 169 19.75 -17.32 22.56
CA GLY A 169 20.78 -16.27 22.49
C GLY A 169 22.14 -16.67 23.05
N TYR A 170 22.29 -17.88 23.57
CA TYR A 170 23.53 -18.41 24.13
C TYR A 170 24.02 -19.65 23.38
N SER A 171 25.30 -19.96 23.55
CA SER A 171 25.93 -21.22 23.14
C SER A 171 25.36 -22.40 23.93
N THR A 172 25.57 -23.62 23.42
CA THR A 172 25.11 -24.85 24.08
C THR A 172 26.24 -25.48 24.88
N TRP A 173 26.00 -25.75 26.15
CA TRP A 173 26.93 -26.52 26.98
C TRP A 173 26.54 -28.00 27.02
N ARG A 174 27.53 -28.89 27.14
CA ARG A 174 27.32 -30.34 27.26
C ARG A 174 28.33 -31.00 28.17
N LYS A 175 27.87 -31.96 28.98
CA LYS A 175 28.71 -32.88 29.77
C LYS A 175 28.33 -34.32 29.43
N LYS A 176 29.35 -35.14 29.13
CA LYS A 176 29.23 -36.58 28.93
C LYS A 176 30.24 -37.33 29.80
N GLY A 177 29.86 -38.50 30.29
CA GLY A 177 30.77 -39.39 31.02
C GLY A 177 30.40 -39.59 32.48
N ARG A 178 31.30 -40.23 33.25
CA ARG A 178 31.11 -40.52 34.68
C ARG A 178 30.97 -39.23 35.49
N VAL A 179 30.18 -39.31 36.55
CA VAL A 179 29.94 -38.25 37.55
C VAL A 179 29.77 -38.90 38.90
N GLU A 180 30.08 -38.15 39.96
CA GLU A 180 29.88 -38.57 41.34
C GLU A 180 28.63 -37.90 41.93
N PRO A 181 27.91 -38.54 42.87
CA PRO A 181 26.84 -37.89 43.62
C PRO A 181 27.35 -36.63 44.32
N GLY A 182 26.66 -35.50 44.11
CA GLY A 182 27.05 -34.20 44.65
C GLY A 182 27.86 -33.31 43.71
N ASP A 183 28.33 -33.84 42.57
CA ASP A 183 29.09 -33.05 41.59
C ASP A 183 28.36 -31.77 41.18
N ARG A 184 29.13 -30.68 41.07
CA ARG A 184 28.65 -29.37 40.62
C ARG A 184 29.33 -28.96 39.31
N PHE A 185 28.56 -28.77 38.26
CA PHE A 185 29.06 -28.41 36.93
C PHE A 185 28.73 -26.97 36.58
N ASP A 186 29.76 -26.16 36.34
CA ASP A 186 29.59 -24.83 35.73
C ASP A 186 29.33 -24.98 34.22
N ALA A 187 28.07 -24.78 33.86
CA ALA A 187 27.60 -24.68 32.49
C ALA A 187 27.77 -23.25 31.98
N ALA A 188 29.02 -22.82 31.82
CA ALA A 188 29.37 -21.51 31.27
C ALA A 188 28.84 -21.35 29.84
N LEU A 189 27.73 -20.64 29.69
CA LEU A 189 27.11 -20.29 28.42
C LEU A 189 27.60 -18.92 27.98
N ALA A 190 28.29 -18.87 26.84
CA ALA A 190 28.64 -17.60 26.21
C ALA A 190 27.53 -17.13 25.26
N LYS A 191 27.34 -15.80 25.11
CA LYS A 191 26.45 -15.22 24.09
C LYS A 191 26.77 -15.78 22.70
N GLN A 192 25.74 -16.20 22.00
CA GLN A 192 25.85 -16.83 20.69
C GLN A 192 26.32 -15.80 19.66
N ALA A 193 27.35 -16.14 18.88
CA ALA A 193 27.79 -15.24 17.82
C ALA A 193 26.78 -15.26 16.65
N VAL A 194 26.36 -14.08 16.20
CA VAL A 194 25.38 -13.91 15.12
C VAL A 194 26.00 -13.13 13.97
N VAL A 195 26.18 -13.79 12.82
CA VAL A 195 26.65 -13.15 11.58
C VAL A 195 25.45 -12.75 10.74
N LYS A 196 25.20 -11.44 10.61
CA LYS A 196 24.15 -10.89 9.76
C LYS A 196 24.77 -10.32 8.48
N VAL A 197 24.50 -10.95 7.36
CA VAL A 197 24.89 -10.48 6.02
C VAL A 197 23.74 -9.72 5.38
N VAL A 198 24.02 -8.54 4.86
CA VAL A 198 23.09 -7.68 4.14
C VAL A 198 23.69 -7.35 2.77
N ALA A 199 23.11 -7.94 1.72
CA ALA A 199 23.53 -7.73 0.34
C ALA A 199 22.69 -6.65 -0.34
N MET A 200 23.38 -5.67 -0.90
CA MET A 200 22.84 -4.45 -1.51
C MET A 200 23.34 -4.29 -2.94
N ARG A 201 22.65 -3.47 -3.72
CA ARG A 201 23.11 -2.88 -4.97
C ARG A 201 22.65 -1.44 -5.05
N GLU A 202 23.30 -0.62 -5.88
CA GLU A 202 22.90 0.75 -6.18
C GLU A 202 22.96 0.93 -7.70
N GLU A 203 21.89 1.45 -8.29
CA GLU A 203 21.82 1.78 -9.71
C GLU A 203 20.93 3.02 -9.92
N TYR A 204 21.47 4.08 -10.52
CA TYR A 204 20.77 5.35 -10.81
C TYR A 204 20.16 6.02 -9.57
N GLY A 205 21.00 6.17 -8.54
CA GLY A 205 20.68 6.73 -7.22
C GLY A 205 19.98 5.76 -6.28
N LYS A 206 19.50 4.61 -6.77
CA LYS A 206 18.52 3.78 -6.06
C LYS A 206 19.17 2.55 -5.42
N PRO A 207 19.27 2.50 -4.08
CA PRO A 207 19.67 1.28 -3.39
C PRO A 207 18.58 0.21 -3.49
N SER A 208 18.97 -1.05 -3.61
CA SER A 208 18.07 -2.21 -3.65
C SER A 208 18.73 -3.43 -3.01
N ARG A 209 17.90 -4.33 -2.45
CA ARG A 209 18.36 -5.57 -1.82
C ARG A 209 18.73 -6.62 -2.88
N VAL A 210 19.73 -7.46 -2.60
CA VAL A 210 20.18 -8.54 -3.50
C VAL A 210 19.89 -9.90 -2.89
N ARG A 211 18.95 -10.63 -3.50
CA ARG A 211 18.58 -12.00 -3.12
C ARG A 211 19.57 -13.02 -3.69
N GLY A 212 19.76 -14.12 -2.98
CA GLY A 212 20.44 -15.31 -3.50
C GLY A 212 21.96 -15.31 -3.41
N ILE A 213 22.57 -14.34 -2.73
CA ILE A 213 24.03 -14.35 -2.50
C ILE A 213 24.38 -15.53 -1.61
N LYS A 214 25.22 -16.43 -2.10
CA LYS A 214 25.65 -17.64 -1.38
C LYS A 214 26.68 -17.24 -0.31
N VAL A 215 26.47 -17.71 0.92
CA VAL A 215 27.32 -17.39 2.08
C VAL A 215 28.07 -18.64 2.53
N TYR A 216 29.38 -18.50 2.70
CA TYR A 216 30.27 -19.56 3.16
C TYR A 216 31.11 -19.08 4.34
N ILE A 217 31.33 -19.97 5.30
CA ILE A 217 32.24 -19.78 6.44
C ILE A 217 33.27 -20.91 6.38
N ASN A 218 34.56 -20.56 6.30
CA ASN A 218 35.67 -21.53 6.15
C ASN A 218 35.42 -22.57 5.05
N LYS A 219 35.00 -22.11 3.86
CA LYS A 219 34.64 -22.92 2.67
C LYS A 219 33.33 -23.73 2.79
N ARG A 220 32.76 -23.94 3.98
CA ARG A 220 31.45 -24.58 4.14
C ARG A 220 30.32 -23.61 3.79
N ARG A 221 29.38 -24.03 2.93
CA ARG A 221 28.19 -23.24 2.61
C ARG A 221 27.23 -23.26 3.80
N VAL A 222 26.87 -22.07 4.30
CA VAL A 222 25.95 -21.92 5.44
C VAL A 222 24.56 -21.42 5.02
N GLY A 223 24.43 -20.84 3.82
CA GLY A 223 23.13 -20.45 3.30
C GLY A 223 23.19 -19.44 2.16
N ARG A 224 22.11 -18.66 1.99
CA ARG A 224 22.00 -17.60 0.99
C ARG A 224 21.08 -16.46 1.46
N THR A 225 21.26 -15.25 0.90
CA THR A 225 20.38 -14.11 1.22
C THR A 225 18.94 -14.32 0.73
N ASN A 226 17.98 -13.90 1.56
CA ASN A 226 16.54 -13.97 1.28
C ASN A 226 16.05 -12.86 0.33
N SER A 227 14.73 -12.73 0.13
CA SER A 227 14.11 -11.69 -0.71
C SER A 227 14.39 -10.25 -0.23
N ARG A 228 14.67 -10.07 1.06
CA ARG A 228 15.10 -8.80 1.66
C ARG A 228 16.62 -8.60 1.57
N GLY A 229 17.34 -9.49 0.89
CA GLY A 229 18.80 -9.44 0.76
C GLY A 229 19.55 -9.70 2.07
N VAL A 230 18.90 -10.33 3.05
CA VAL A 230 19.47 -10.59 4.37
C VAL A 230 19.72 -12.09 4.54
N PHE A 231 20.82 -12.45 5.19
CA PHE A 231 21.09 -13.79 5.70
C PHE A 231 21.63 -13.69 7.12
N THR A 232 21.15 -14.53 8.03
CA THR A 232 21.60 -14.57 9.42
C THR A 232 22.11 -15.98 9.71
N TYR A 233 23.36 -16.07 10.17
CA TYR A 233 23.97 -17.31 10.64
C TYR A 233 24.21 -17.21 12.14
N LYS A 234 23.67 -18.17 12.88
CA LYS A 234 23.89 -18.32 14.31
C LYS A 234 24.97 -19.38 14.54
N TYR A 235 26.00 -19.04 15.30
CA TYR A 235 27.14 -19.92 15.56
C TYR A 235 27.08 -20.47 16.99
N ASP A 236 26.95 -21.79 17.10
CA ASP A 236 26.79 -22.49 18.38
C ASP A 236 28.12 -22.88 19.06
N GLY A 237 29.26 -22.55 18.45
CA GLY A 237 30.58 -22.88 19.01
C GLY A 237 31.14 -21.79 19.92
N LYS A 238 32.35 -22.04 20.46
CA LYS A 238 33.06 -21.08 21.33
C LYS A 238 33.27 -19.72 20.63
N PRO A 239 32.86 -18.58 21.23
CA PRO A 239 33.10 -17.25 20.69
C PRO A 239 34.58 -16.93 20.48
N GLY A 240 34.89 -15.87 19.74
CA GLY A 240 36.26 -15.43 19.46
C GLY A 240 36.94 -16.18 18.30
N LYS A 241 36.30 -17.19 17.72
CA LYS A 241 36.87 -17.96 16.60
C LYS A 241 37.02 -17.09 15.34
N LYS A 242 38.25 -16.94 14.85
CA LYS A 242 38.55 -16.28 13.57
C LYS A 242 38.18 -17.19 12.40
N VAL A 243 37.35 -16.70 11.48
CA VAL A 243 36.90 -17.45 10.30
C VAL A 243 36.95 -16.61 9.03
N ARG A 244 37.02 -17.27 7.87
CA ARG A 244 36.92 -16.63 6.55
C ARG A 244 35.48 -16.65 6.07
N LEU A 245 34.85 -15.48 6.04
CA LEU A 245 33.56 -15.26 5.38
C LEU A 245 33.77 -15.09 3.87
N THR A 246 33.05 -15.85 3.06
CA THR A 246 33.00 -15.68 1.61
C THR A 246 31.57 -15.46 1.15
N LEU A 247 31.35 -14.39 0.39
CA LEU A 247 30.10 -14.10 -0.30
C LEU A 247 30.32 -14.38 -1.79
N SER A 248 29.54 -15.31 -2.36
CA SER A 248 29.58 -15.63 -3.79
C SER A 248 28.33 -15.11 -4.47
N ALA A 249 28.55 -14.25 -5.46
CA ALA A 249 27.53 -13.51 -6.20
C ALA A 249 27.76 -13.64 -7.72
N PRO A 250 27.60 -14.83 -8.32
CA PRO A 250 27.67 -14.98 -9.78
C PRO A 250 26.71 -14.00 -10.48
N GLY A 251 27.16 -13.34 -11.54
CA GLY A 251 26.39 -12.29 -12.22
C GLY A 251 26.50 -10.90 -11.59
N TYR A 252 27.27 -10.74 -10.52
CA TYR A 252 27.57 -9.46 -9.88
C TYR A 252 29.07 -9.18 -9.81
N ILE A 253 29.41 -7.94 -9.49
CA ILE A 253 30.74 -7.38 -9.31
C ILE A 253 30.84 -6.87 -7.85
N PRO A 254 31.79 -7.38 -7.05
CA PRO A 254 32.64 -8.54 -7.37
C PRO A 254 31.82 -9.84 -7.38
N SER A 255 32.21 -10.82 -8.21
CA SER A 255 31.55 -12.13 -8.28
C SER A 255 31.80 -12.99 -7.04
N ARG A 256 32.85 -12.64 -6.29
CA ARG A 256 33.22 -13.25 -5.01
C ARG A 256 33.89 -12.20 -4.12
N TRP A 257 33.47 -12.13 -2.86
CA TRP A 257 34.07 -11.26 -1.85
C TRP A 257 34.47 -12.08 -0.62
N ARG A 258 35.60 -11.75 0.00
CA ARG A 258 36.17 -12.48 1.14
C ARG A 258 36.61 -11.50 2.22
N ARG A 259 36.37 -11.85 3.49
CA ARG A 259 36.87 -11.11 4.67
C ARG A 259 37.11 -12.08 5.83
N ARG A 260 38.13 -11.80 6.65
CA ARG A 260 38.32 -12.47 7.95
C ARG A 260 37.41 -11.79 8.99
N ILE A 261 36.62 -12.57 9.72
CA ILE A 261 35.74 -12.09 10.80
C ILE A 261 36.01 -12.89 12.07
N VAL A 262 35.72 -12.31 13.23
CA VAL A 262 35.72 -12.99 14.53
C VAL A 262 34.28 -13.37 14.83
N LEU A 263 34.01 -14.63 15.14
CA LEU A 263 32.68 -15.10 15.55
C LEU A 263 32.48 -14.79 17.03
N ASP A 264 32.20 -13.54 17.33
CA ASP A 264 31.93 -13.05 18.68
C ASP A 264 30.83 -11.99 18.63
N GLY A 265 29.90 -12.05 19.58
CA GLY A 265 28.72 -11.20 19.62
C GLY A 265 27.99 -11.06 18.28
N GLN A 266 27.60 -9.83 17.91
CA GLN A 266 26.91 -9.55 16.66
C GLN A 266 27.88 -9.02 15.58
N VAL A 267 28.02 -9.78 14.49
CA VAL A 267 28.83 -9.41 13.33
C VAL A 267 27.92 -8.96 12.19
N ASN A 268 27.82 -7.66 11.97
CA ASN A 268 27.03 -7.09 10.87
C ASN A 268 27.92 -6.86 9.63
N ILE A 269 27.61 -7.54 8.54
CA ILE A 269 28.30 -7.42 7.26
C ILE A 269 27.33 -6.88 6.22
N GLN A 270 27.47 -5.61 5.87
CA GLN A 270 26.78 -5.04 4.72
C GLN A 270 27.71 -4.97 3.51
N ARG A 271 27.24 -5.42 2.34
CA ARG A 271 28.06 -5.41 1.11
C ARG A 271 27.24 -5.07 -0.12
N TYR A 272 27.83 -4.25 -0.98
CA TYR A 272 27.28 -3.89 -2.28
C TYR A 272 27.82 -4.81 -3.39
N PHE A 273 26.92 -5.20 -4.29
CA PHE A 273 27.15 -6.05 -5.45
C PHE A 273 26.50 -5.40 -6.65
N TYR A 274 27.30 -4.96 -7.63
CA TYR A 274 26.82 -4.32 -8.84
C TYR A 274 26.57 -5.36 -9.92
N PRO A 275 25.53 -5.25 -10.74
CA PRO A 275 25.26 -6.27 -11.75
C PRO A 275 26.38 -6.28 -12.81
N ALA A 276 26.85 -7.47 -13.17
CA ALA A 276 27.90 -7.62 -14.18
C ALA A 276 27.45 -7.10 -15.55
N LYS A 277 26.16 -7.23 -15.86
CA LYS A 277 25.49 -6.59 -16.99
C LYS A 277 24.61 -5.45 -16.44
N PRO A 278 24.85 -4.18 -16.77
CA PRO A 278 24.00 -3.10 -16.30
C PRO A 278 22.55 -3.31 -16.75
N ARG A 279 21.59 -3.01 -15.89
CA ARG A 279 20.18 -3.19 -16.23
C ARG A 279 19.73 -2.19 -17.31
N PRO A 280 18.79 -2.56 -18.18
CA PRO A 280 18.19 -1.59 -19.09
C PRO A 280 17.37 -0.54 -18.33
N ILE A 281 17.33 0.67 -18.88
CA ILE A 281 16.46 1.76 -18.45
C ILE A 281 15.04 1.45 -18.92
N ARG A 282 14.10 1.40 -17.99
CA ARG A 282 12.68 1.18 -18.33
C ARG A 282 12.08 2.48 -18.83
N VAL A 283 11.72 2.51 -20.10
CA VAL A 283 11.20 3.70 -20.77
C VAL A 283 9.74 3.50 -21.12
N GLY A 284 8.90 4.46 -20.77
CA GLY A 284 7.51 4.50 -21.20
C GLY A 284 7.27 5.72 -22.10
N ILE A 285 6.65 5.51 -23.25
CA ILE A 285 6.13 6.59 -24.10
C ILE A 285 4.75 6.94 -23.55
N TYR A 286 4.59 8.15 -23.03
CA TYR A 286 3.33 8.58 -22.42
C TYR A 286 2.33 9.03 -23.47
N ARG A 287 2.67 10.09 -24.21
CA ARG A 287 1.87 10.56 -25.35
C ARG A 287 2.66 11.51 -26.25
N PHE A 288 2.20 11.60 -27.49
CA PHE A 288 2.46 12.72 -28.40
C PHE A 288 1.16 13.52 -28.59
N VAL A 289 1.27 14.84 -28.71
CA VAL A 289 0.13 15.74 -28.91
C VAL A 289 0.25 16.53 -30.22
N SER A 290 -0.88 16.98 -30.76
CA SER A 290 -0.86 17.93 -31.87
C SER A 290 -0.37 19.29 -31.37
N ASN A 291 0.49 19.94 -32.14
CA ASN A 291 0.86 21.33 -31.96
C ASN A 291 0.52 22.16 -33.21
N THR A 292 -0.30 21.62 -34.11
CA THR A 292 -0.92 22.37 -35.21
C THR A 292 -2.43 22.44 -34.99
N PRO A 293 -2.94 23.62 -34.64
CA PRO A 293 -4.35 23.89 -34.44
C PRO A 293 -5.13 23.68 -35.76
N GLY A 294 -6.32 23.06 -35.69
CA GLY A 294 -7.24 22.87 -36.81
C GLY A 294 -6.79 21.81 -37.83
N VAL A 295 -5.76 21.03 -37.50
CA VAL A 295 -5.26 19.94 -38.33
C VAL A 295 -5.36 18.64 -37.54
N ASP A 296 -6.17 17.70 -38.03
CA ASP A 296 -6.17 16.36 -37.48
C ASP A 296 -4.83 15.67 -37.75
N LEU A 297 -4.07 15.45 -36.68
CA LEU A 297 -2.80 14.75 -36.70
C LEU A 297 -2.89 13.40 -35.97
N SER A 298 -4.08 12.90 -35.65
CA SER A 298 -4.28 11.70 -34.83
C SER A 298 -3.57 10.47 -35.41
N ALA A 299 -3.69 10.23 -36.71
CA ALA A 299 -3.00 9.13 -37.39
C ALA A 299 -1.47 9.33 -37.38
N ILE A 300 -1.01 10.56 -37.62
CA ILE A 300 0.41 10.94 -37.63
C ILE A 300 1.05 10.78 -36.25
N ILE A 301 0.32 11.15 -35.19
CA ILE A 301 0.73 11.02 -33.79
C ILE A 301 0.90 9.53 -33.45
N LYS A 302 -0.10 8.69 -33.73
CA LYS A 302 -0.02 7.24 -33.51
C LYS A 302 1.18 6.62 -34.26
N ARG A 303 1.38 7.01 -35.52
CA ARG A 303 2.52 6.59 -36.34
C ARG A 303 3.86 7.03 -35.75
N THR A 304 3.91 8.25 -35.22
CA THR A 304 5.12 8.82 -34.58
C THR A 304 5.45 8.08 -33.29
N GLU A 305 4.48 7.82 -32.43
CA GLU A 305 4.65 7.05 -31.19
C GLU A 305 5.21 5.66 -31.47
N ALA A 306 4.59 4.94 -32.43
CA ALA A 306 5.04 3.63 -32.86
C ALA A 306 6.48 3.69 -33.43
N ALA A 307 6.78 4.67 -34.29
CA ALA A 307 8.11 4.84 -34.86
C ALA A 307 9.18 5.12 -33.81
N VAL A 308 8.89 5.95 -32.80
CA VAL A 308 9.80 6.24 -31.67
C VAL A 308 10.02 4.98 -30.84
N GLY A 309 8.97 4.25 -30.49
CA GLY A 309 9.09 2.97 -29.78
C GLY A 309 9.94 1.96 -30.55
N ASN A 310 9.63 1.74 -31.83
CA ASN A 310 10.31 0.79 -32.70
C ASN A 310 11.80 1.10 -32.87
N ASN A 311 12.21 2.37 -32.83
CA ASN A 311 13.62 2.74 -32.92
C ASN A 311 14.34 2.78 -31.56
N LEU A 312 13.64 3.17 -30.49
CA LEU A 312 14.23 3.25 -29.16
C LEU A 312 14.51 1.86 -28.57
N PHE A 313 13.60 0.91 -28.75
CA PHE A 313 13.68 -0.42 -28.14
C PHE A 313 14.52 -1.43 -28.93
N LYS A 314 15.11 -1.03 -30.08
CA LYS A 314 16.20 -1.78 -30.73
C LYS A 314 17.47 -1.82 -29.89
N TYR A 315 17.64 -0.87 -28.97
CA TYR A 315 18.82 -0.81 -28.12
C TYR A 315 18.56 -1.53 -26.80
N SER A 316 19.38 -2.54 -26.49
CA SER A 316 19.26 -3.34 -25.26
C SER A 316 19.49 -2.56 -23.96
N SER A 317 19.94 -1.30 -24.04
CA SER A 317 20.06 -0.39 -22.90
C SER A 317 18.72 0.24 -22.51
N PHE A 318 17.70 0.16 -23.37
CA PHE A 318 16.33 0.58 -23.10
C PHE A 318 15.38 -0.62 -23.10
N ARG A 319 14.39 -0.60 -22.20
CA ARG A 319 13.33 -1.61 -22.12
C ARG A 319 11.99 -0.92 -22.10
N ALA A 320 11.07 -1.37 -22.95
CA ALA A 320 9.73 -0.82 -22.99
C ALA A 320 8.95 -1.06 -21.69
N VAL A 321 8.26 -0.02 -21.23
CA VAL A 321 7.10 -0.11 -20.35
C VAL A 321 5.87 0.07 -21.24
N PRO A 322 4.98 -0.93 -21.33
CA PRO A 322 3.74 -0.81 -22.10
C PRO A 322 2.94 0.44 -21.70
N SER A 323 2.32 1.11 -22.69
CA SER A 323 1.65 2.38 -22.48
C SER A 323 0.48 2.25 -21.48
N ASP A 324 -0.33 1.20 -21.59
CA ASP A 324 -1.44 0.91 -20.66
C ASP A 324 -0.94 0.75 -19.21
N LYS A 325 0.19 0.05 -19.03
CA LYS A 325 0.83 -0.14 -17.73
C LYS A 325 1.39 1.16 -17.17
N LEU A 326 1.95 2.02 -18.03
CA LEU A 326 2.43 3.34 -17.63
C LEU A 326 1.26 4.21 -17.15
N HIS A 327 0.19 4.33 -17.94
CA HIS A 327 -0.99 5.13 -17.61
C HIS A 327 -1.64 4.66 -16.30
N LYS A 328 -1.83 3.35 -16.13
CA LYS A 328 -2.33 2.77 -14.88
C LYS A 328 -1.41 3.09 -13.69
N ALA A 329 -0.08 3.04 -13.88
CA ALA A 329 0.88 3.35 -12.82
C ALA A 329 0.89 4.84 -12.44
N ILE A 330 0.75 5.75 -13.41
CA ILE A 330 0.63 7.20 -13.19
C ILE A 330 -0.66 7.50 -12.43
N LYS A 331 -1.81 6.97 -12.89
CA LYS A 331 -3.11 7.13 -12.22
C LYS A 331 -3.08 6.63 -10.78
N ARG A 332 -2.56 5.42 -10.54
CA ARG A 332 -2.39 4.85 -9.19
C ARG A 332 -1.44 5.65 -8.29
N SER A 333 -0.51 6.40 -8.88
CA SER A 333 0.42 7.26 -8.13
C SER A 333 -0.16 8.65 -7.84
N ARG A 334 -1.34 8.98 -8.39
CA ARG A 334 -2.00 10.30 -8.26
C ARG A 334 -1.07 11.46 -8.65
N LEU A 335 -0.28 11.29 -9.69
CA LEU A 335 0.64 12.30 -10.21
C LEU A 335 0.08 12.91 -11.50
N LYS A 336 -0.03 14.24 -11.57
CA LYS A 336 -0.25 14.98 -12.81
C LYS A 336 1.04 15.02 -13.65
N ILE A 337 0.91 15.08 -14.97
CA ILE A 337 2.08 15.07 -15.88
C ILE A 337 3.00 16.28 -15.65
N ASP A 338 2.44 17.45 -15.32
CA ASP A 338 3.22 18.67 -15.06
C ASP A 338 4.15 18.49 -13.85
N ARG A 339 3.67 17.80 -12.81
CA ARG A 339 4.50 17.46 -11.64
C ARG A 339 5.61 16.47 -12.02
N ILE A 340 5.32 15.51 -12.89
CA ILE A 340 6.28 14.49 -13.35
C ILE A 340 7.45 15.16 -14.08
N ILE A 341 7.17 16.14 -14.95
CA ILE A 341 8.19 16.81 -15.77
C ILE A 341 8.93 17.94 -15.03
N THR A 342 8.36 18.50 -13.97
CA THR A 342 8.98 19.61 -13.20
C THR A 342 9.70 19.14 -11.94
N LYS A 343 9.10 18.21 -11.18
CA LYS A 343 9.62 17.73 -9.88
C LYS A 343 10.09 16.28 -9.92
N GLY A 344 9.88 15.57 -11.02
CA GLY A 344 10.20 14.16 -11.15
C GLY A 344 9.27 13.23 -10.36
N TRP A 345 9.60 11.94 -10.39
CA TRP A 345 8.88 10.88 -9.70
C TRP A 345 9.81 9.92 -8.92
N TYR A 346 11.07 10.31 -8.70
CA TYR A 346 12.12 9.50 -8.10
C TYR A 346 11.73 8.96 -6.71
N ARG A 347 11.11 9.82 -5.89
CA ARG A 347 10.65 9.50 -4.52
C ARG A 347 9.25 8.88 -4.46
N THR A 348 8.68 8.47 -5.60
CA THR A 348 7.30 7.96 -5.68
C THR A 348 7.24 6.47 -6.04
N ARG A 349 6.06 5.86 -5.86
CA ARG A 349 5.84 4.45 -6.27
C ARG A 349 6.00 4.24 -7.78
N LEU A 350 5.79 5.28 -8.61
CA LEU A 350 5.97 5.23 -10.06
C LEU A 350 7.40 4.82 -10.47
N ARG A 351 8.41 5.13 -9.64
CA ARG A 351 9.82 4.74 -9.85
C ARG A 351 10.01 3.22 -9.91
N ARG A 352 9.08 2.44 -9.36
CA ARG A 352 9.08 0.97 -9.44
C ARG A 352 8.63 0.47 -10.81
N THR A 353 8.01 1.29 -11.64
CA THR A 353 7.50 0.92 -12.97
C THR A 353 8.40 1.46 -14.08
N VAL A 354 8.73 2.75 -14.03
CA VAL A 354 9.39 3.47 -15.13
C VAL A 354 10.59 4.29 -14.61
N ASP A 355 11.66 4.31 -15.40
CA ASP A 355 12.90 5.06 -15.14
C ASP A 355 13.00 6.35 -15.97
N MET A 356 12.44 6.33 -17.18
CA MET A 356 12.40 7.46 -18.11
C MET A 356 11.04 7.55 -18.81
N ILE A 357 10.48 8.74 -18.91
CA ILE A 357 9.20 9.00 -19.60
C ILE A 357 9.47 9.83 -20.86
N VAL A 358 8.87 9.41 -21.97
CA VAL A 358 8.92 10.12 -23.25
C VAL A 358 7.62 10.87 -23.46
N LEU A 359 7.74 12.15 -23.80
CA LEU A 359 6.65 13.02 -24.22
C LEU A 359 7.01 13.59 -25.59
N GLY A 360 6.03 13.92 -26.40
CA GLY A 360 6.30 14.59 -27.66
C GLY A 360 5.18 15.46 -28.17
N SER A 361 5.48 16.19 -29.23
CA SER A 361 4.50 16.94 -30.01
C SER A 361 4.78 16.80 -31.50
N VAL A 362 3.73 16.90 -32.31
CA VAL A 362 3.81 16.95 -33.76
C VAL A 362 3.12 18.22 -34.24
N ALA A 363 3.83 19.06 -34.97
CA ALA A 363 3.24 20.16 -35.74
C ALA A 363 3.34 19.85 -37.24
N LYS A 364 2.36 20.25 -38.03
CA LYS A 364 2.35 20.32 -39.49
C LYS A 364 2.48 21.78 -39.94
N ASP A 365 3.34 22.01 -40.92
CA ASP A 365 3.50 23.27 -41.65
C ASP A 365 3.67 23.00 -43.16
N GLY A 366 3.84 24.04 -43.98
CA GLY A 366 4.04 23.88 -45.43
C GLY A 366 5.30 23.11 -45.84
N LYS A 367 6.19 22.76 -44.88
CA LYS A 367 7.43 22.00 -45.09
C LYS A 367 7.34 20.58 -44.48
N GLY A 368 6.14 20.11 -44.16
CA GLY A 368 5.87 18.78 -43.62
C GLY A 368 5.58 18.79 -42.12
N TYR A 369 6.14 17.83 -41.39
CA TYR A 369 5.94 17.66 -39.95
C TYR A 369 7.18 18.03 -39.15
N LEU A 370 6.98 18.75 -38.06
CA LEU A 370 7.98 19.05 -37.05
C LEU A 370 7.67 18.24 -35.79
N ILE A 371 8.55 17.29 -35.46
CA ILE A 371 8.35 16.34 -34.37
C ILE A 371 9.33 16.68 -33.24
N GLU A 372 8.77 16.97 -32.07
CA GLU A 372 9.54 17.11 -30.84
C GLU A 372 9.42 15.85 -29.99
N THR A 373 10.55 15.32 -29.50
CA THR A 373 10.60 14.17 -28.58
C THR A 373 11.45 14.50 -27.37
N LYS A 374 10.83 14.51 -26.19
CA LYS A 374 11.43 14.85 -24.90
C LYS A 374 11.62 13.62 -24.03
N PHE A 375 12.77 13.54 -23.36
CA PHE A 375 13.14 12.42 -22.51
C PHE A 375 13.39 12.90 -21.08
N TYR A 376 12.47 12.57 -20.17
CA TYR A 376 12.57 12.93 -18.76
C TYR A 376 13.03 11.74 -17.93
N THR A 377 14.01 11.93 -17.06
CA THR A 377 14.40 10.92 -16.06
C THR A 377 13.50 10.98 -14.85
N SER A 378 13.59 9.95 -14.00
CA SER A 378 12.81 9.93 -12.77
C SER A 378 13.09 11.08 -11.80
N SER A 379 14.23 11.77 -11.88
CA SER A 379 14.49 12.99 -11.09
C SER A 379 13.71 14.21 -11.59
N GLY A 380 13.12 14.15 -12.79
CA GLY A 380 12.48 15.29 -13.46
C GLY A 380 13.41 15.95 -14.49
N ASP A 381 14.65 15.48 -14.62
CA ASP A 381 15.60 16.08 -15.54
C ASP A 381 15.23 15.79 -16.99
N LEU A 382 15.13 16.84 -17.80
CA LEU A 382 15.06 16.72 -19.26
C LEU A 382 16.46 16.41 -19.79
N ILE A 383 16.68 15.17 -20.25
CA ILE A 383 17.97 14.73 -20.79
C ILE A 383 18.16 15.20 -22.22
N LEU A 384 17.08 15.24 -22.98
CA LEU A 384 17.07 15.63 -24.38
C LEU A 384 15.68 16.11 -24.78
N SER A 385 15.62 17.23 -25.51
CA SER A 385 14.49 17.61 -26.36
C SER A 385 14.95 17.55 -27.82
N GLN A 386 14.59 16.49 -28.54
CA GLN A 386 14.96 16.36 -29.95
C GLN A 386 13.84 16.96 -30.81
N LEU A 387 14.16 18.02 -31.55
CA LEU A 387 13.29 18.55 -32.60
C LEU A 387 13.79 18.07 -33.96
N THR A 388 12.93 17.44 -34.75
CA THR A 388 13.31 16.88 -36.06
C THR A 388 12.21 17.12 -37.08
N ARG A 389 12.61 17.49 -38.30
CA ARG A 389 11.68 17.70 -39.41
C ARG A 389 11.55 16.44 -40.26
N ALA A 390 10.31 16.06 -40.55
CA ALA A 390 9.94 15.03 -41.52
C ALA A 390 9.21 15.71 -42.69
N ARG A 391 9.84 15.78 -43.87
CA ARG A 391 9.26 16.47 -45.05
C ARG A 391 7.94 15.84 -45.54
N SER A 392 7.72 14.57 -45.21
CA SER A 392 6.51 13.81 -45.50
C SER A 392 6.31 12.75 -44.43
N GLU A 393 5.18 12.03 -44.46
CA GLU A 393 4.92 10.95 -43.52
C GLU A 393 5.97 9.83 -43.57
N LYS A 394 6.53 9.55 -44.77
CA LYS A 394 7.63 8.58 -44.95
C LYS A 394 8.87 8.98 -44.14
N GLY A 395 9.07 10.28 -43.88
CA GLY A 395 10.18 10.82 -43.10
C GLY A 395 10.06 10.62 -41.58
N ILE A 396 8.89 10.26 -41.05
CA ILE A 396 8.65 10.12 -39.60
C ILE A 396 9.59 9.06 -38.98
N GLY A 397 9.82 7.95 -39.69
CA GLY A 397 10.71 6.89 -39.23
C GLY A 397 12.16 7.38 -39.04
N SER A 398 12.64 8.23 -39.94
CA SER A 398 13.97 8.83 -39.86
C SER A 398 14.08 9.81 -38.69
N ALA A 399 13.04 10.63 -38.47
CA ALA A 399 12.97 11.53 -37.32
C ALA A 399 13.00 10.78 -35.98
N ALA A 400 12.20 9.71 -35.88
CA ALA A 400 12.20 8.82 -34.71
C ALA A 400 13.55 8.12 -34.48
N LYS A 401 14.20 7.65 -35.55
CA LYS A 401 15.55 7.05 -35.50
C LYS A 401 16.59 8.04 -34.98
N GLN A 402 16.51 9.30 -35.40
CA GLN A 402 17.39 10.36 -34.90
C GLN A 402 17.16 10.60 -33.41
N ALA A 403 15.90 10.75 -32.95
CA ALA A 403 15.60 10.91 -31.54
C ALA A 403 16.13 9.76 -30.67
N ALA A 404 15.91 8.51 -31.10
CA ALA A 404 16.43 7.33 -30.40
C ALA A 404 17.96 7.30 -30.32
N ARG A 405 18.65 7.68 -31.41
CA ARG A 405 20.12 7.76 -31.43
C ARG A 405 20.63 8.89 -30.54
N SER A 406 20.01 10.07 -30.61
CA SER A 406 20.41 11.23 -29.82
C SER A 406 20.27 10.96 -28.32
N VAL A 407 19.14 10.41 -27.85
CA VAL A 407 19.00 10.09 -26.41
C VAL A 407 20.00 9.04 -25.99
N LEU A 408 20.27 8.05 -26.85
CA LEU A 408 21.28 7.03 -26.57
C LEU A 408 22.69 7.59 -26.47
N GLU A 409 23.02 8.68 -27.16
CA GLU A 409 24.31 9.37 -27.08
C GLU A 409 24.37 10.38 -25.90
N GLN A 410 23.22 10.91 -25.46
CA GLN A 410 23.11 11.91 -24.38
C GLN A 410 22.80 11.33 -22.98
N PHE A 411 22.34 10.08 -22.87
CA PHE A 411 21.98 9.48 -21.58
C PHE A 411 23.20 9.18 -20.67
N PRO A 412 23.24 9.57 -19.38
CA PRO A 412 24.40 9.30 -18.52
C PRO A 412 24.39 7.84 -18.03
N PHE A 413 24.78 6.88 -18.89
CA PHE A 413 24.79 5.46 -18.51
C PHE A 413 25.76 5.20 -17.37
N GLU A 414 25.29 4.43 -16.39
CA GLU A 414 26.07 4.01 -15.24
C GLU A 414 26.55 2.57 -15.44
N GLY A 415 27.79 2.33 -15.04
CA GLY A 415 28.43 1.02 -15.01
C GLY A 415 29.35 0.88 -13.80
N SER A 416 30.20 -0.14 -13.84
CA SER A 416 31.17 -0.41 -12.78
C SER A 416 32.50 -0.89 -13.36
N VAL A 417 33.57 -0.65 -12.62
CA VAL A 417 34.87 -1.26 -12.86
C VAL A 417 34.79 -2.76 -12.55
N VAL A 418 35.10 -3.59 -13.54
CA VAL A 418 35.00 -5.06 -13.49
C VAL A 418 36.33 -5.68 -13.09
N SER A 419 37.43 -5.18 -13.64
CA SER A 419 38.77 -5.72 -13.45
C SER A 419 39.83 -4.64 -13.70
N ARG A 420 41.07 -4.90 -13.26
CA ARG A 420 42.24 -4.07 -13.54
C ARG A 420 43.32 -4.93 -14.17
N ASP A 421 43.87 -4.48 -15.28
CA ASP A 421 45.10 -4.98 -15.87
C ASP A 421 46.27 -4.21 -15.23
N LYS A 422 46.97 -4.85 -14.29
CA LYS A 422 48.08 -4.22 -13.57
C LYS A 422 49.29 -3.93 -14.45
N LYS A 423 49.50 -4.70 -15.53
CA LYS A 423 50.68 -4.54 -16.39
C LYS A 423 50.58 -3.31 -17.27
N LYS A 424 49.37 -2.96 -17.71
CA LYS A 424 49.11 -1.84 -18.62
C LYS A 424 48.43 -0.64 -17.95
N ASP A 425 48.23 -0.72 -16.63
CA ASP A 425 47.45 0.21 -15.81
C ASP A 425 46.08 0.60 -16.41
N ARG A 426 45.33 -0.41 -16.87
CA ARG A 426 43.99 -0.21 -17.48
C ARG A 426 42.90 -0.84 -16.65
N TYR A 427 41.71 -0.27 -16.77
CA TYR A 427 40.53 -0.72 -16.05
C TYR A 427 39.49 -1.19 -17.05
N GLN A 428 38.88 -2.35 -16.79
CA GLN A 428 37.77 -2.83 -17.58
C GLN A 428 36.47 -2.33 -16.97
N ILE A 429 35.59 -1.74 -17.77
CA ILE A 429 34.24 -1.34 -17.37
C ILE A 429 33.19 -2.21 -18.08
N ASN A 430 32.02 -2.39 -17.46
CA ASN A 430 30.91 -3.17 -18.02
C ASN A 430 30.00 -2.38 -18.99
N LEU A 431 30.53 -1.32 -19.62
CA LEU A 431 29.86 -0.56 -20.68
C LEU A 431 30.59 -0.77 -22.00
N GLY A 432 29.88 -1.30 -23.00
CA GLY A 432 30.44 -1.69 -24.30
C GLY A 432 29.73 -1.07 -25.51
N LYS A 433 30.16 -1.48 -26.71
CA LYS A 433 29.56 -1.03 -27.99
C LYS A 433 28.08 -1.41 -28.06
N THR A 434 27.75 -2.66 -27.75
CA THR A 434 26.38 -3.17 -27.83
C THR A 434 25.56 -2.60 -26.69
N GLY A 435 24.41 -2.02 -27.01
CA GLY A 435 23.51 -1.39 -26.05
C GLY A 435 23.89 0.05 -25.69
N TYR A 436 25.16 0.37 -25.45
CA TYR A 436 25.57 1.69 -24.91
C TYR A 436 26.34 2.56 -25.90
N ARG A 437 26.71 2.03 -27.09
CA ARG A 437 27.46 2.73 -28.15
C ARG A 437 28.76 3.36 -27.66
N ILE A 438 29.47 2.68 -26.75
CA ILE A 438 30.78 3.19 -26.30
C ILE A 438 31.78 3.17 -27.47
N ARG A 439 32.49 4.29 -27.66
CA ARG A 439 33.51 4.49 -28.69
C ARG A 439 34.86 4.80 -28.05
N ARG A 440 35.94 4.58 -28.79
CA ARG A 440 37.28 5.01 -28.39
C ARG A 440 37.27 6.55 -28.23
N GLY A 441 37.94 7.06 -27.21
CA GLY A 441 37.98 8.48 -26.85
C GLY A 441 36.81 8.95 -25.98
N MET A 442 35.80 8.13 -25.73
CA MET A 442 34.69 8.50 -24.84
C MET A 442 35.14 8.51 -23.37
N ASP A 443 34.74 9.54 -22.64
CA ASP A 443 35.14 9.74 -21.26
C ASP A 443 34.05 9.35 -20.26
N PHE A 444 34.50 8.94 -19.07
CA PHE A 444 33.67 8.52 -17.95
C PHE A 444 34.15 9.17 -16.67
N THR A 445 33.23 9.66 -15.86
CA THR A 445 33.52 10.01 -14.48
C THR A 445 33.61 8.73 -13.66
N ILE A 446 34.69 8.57 -12.88
CA ILE A 446 34.82 7.50 -11.90
C ILE A 446 34.40 8.01 -10.52
N MET A 447 33.58 7.24 -9.81
CA MET A 447 33.03 7.60 -8.52
C MET A 447 33.26 6.50 -7.47
N ALA A 448 33.81 6.90 -6.33
CA ALA A 448 33.96 6.04 -5.15
C ALA A 448 32.74 6.19 -4.22
N ALA A 449 32.34 5.10 -3.58
CA ALA A 449 31.31 5.13 -2.55
C ALA A 449 31.83 5.80 -1.26
N ARG A 450 31.01 6.67 -0.64
CA ARG A 450 31.19 7.13 0.74
C ARG A 450 30.42 6.22 1.68
N TYR A 451 31.03 5.85 2.80
CA TYR A 451 30.40 5.04 3.83
C TYR A 451 30.13 5.89 5.06
N ASP A 452 28.98 5.71 5.71
CA ASP A 452 28.70 6.23 7.05
C ASP A 452 29.35 5.34 8.13
N ASP A 453 29.26 5.76 9.39
CA ASP A 453 29.84 5.05 10.55
C ASP A 453 29.25 3.64 10.73
N ALA A 454 28.06 3.40 10.19
CA ALA A 454 27.40 2.10 10.14
C ALA A 454 27.82 1.24 8.92
N GLY A 455 28.77 1.71 8.10
CA GLY A 455 29.26 1.03 6.91
C GLY A 455 28.27 1.01 5.74
N ARG A 456 27.29 1.93 5.72
CA ARG A 456 26.29 2.09 4.65
C ARG A 456 26.74 3.14 3.66
N ILE A 457 26.44 2.94 2.37
CA ILE A 457 26.74 3.95 1.37
C ILE A 457 25.87 5.19 1.64
N SER A 458 26.50 6.29 1.99
CA SER A 458 25.87 7.60 2.22
C SER A 458 25.84 8.45 0.94
N GLY A 459 26.68 8.11 -0.04
CA GLY A 459 26.70 8.77 -1.35
C GLY A 459 27.88 8.32 -2.20
N PHE A 460 28.11 9.02 -3.30
CA PHE A 460 29.25 8.81 -4.17
C PHE A 460 30.05 10.10 -4.31
N ARG A 461 31.36 9.98 -4.43
CA ARG A 461 32.27 11.10 -4.69
C ARG A 461 33.01 10.88 -6.00
N ASP A 462 33.06 11.92 -6.83
CA ASP A 462 33.90 11.95 -8.03
C ASP A 462 35.38 11.87 -7.60
N ILE A 463 36.10 10.88 -8.13
CA ILE A 463 37.52 10.67 -7.85
C ILE A 463 38.42 10.94 -9.05
N GLY A 464 37.88 11.13 -10.25
CA GLY A 464 38.67 11.28 -11.46
C GLY A 464 37.91 10.95 -12.76
N ARG A 465 38.67 10.77 -13.83
CA ARG A 465 38.16 10.48 -15.18
C ARG A 465 38.90 9.32 -15.84
N LEU A 466 38.13 8.51 -16.55
CA LEU A 466 38.58 7.39 -17.36
C LEU A 466 38.26 7.65 -18.83
N ARG A 467 39.19 7.30 -19.73
CA ARG A 467 39.00 7.42 -21.19
C ARG A 467 39.00 6.04 -21.85
N ALA A 468 38.00 5.75 -22.68
CA ALA A 468 37.93 4.49 -23.42
C ALA A 468 39.02 4.39 -24.50
N LYS A 469 39.81 3.33 -24.45
CA LYS A 469 40.93 3.09 -25.37
C LYS A 469 40.67 1.91 -26.29
N LYS A 470 40.08 0.83 -25.75
CA LYS A 470 39.64 -0.34 -26.53
C LYS A 470 38.21 -0.69 -26.14
N THR A 471 37.29 -0.67 -27.11
CA THR A 471 35.87 -0.96 -26.88
C THR A 471 35.52 -2.36 -27.36
N MET A 472 34.81 -3.11 -26.53
CA MET A 472 34.34 -4.47 -26.81
C MET A 472 32.80 -4.48 -26.87
N SER A 473 32.21 -5.62 -27.24
CA SER A 473 30.74 -5.75 -27.33
C SER A 473 30.04 -5.44 -26.00
N LYS A 474 30.46 -6.07 -24.89
CA LYS A 474 29.81 -6.00 -23.57
C LYS A 474 30.58 -5.21 -22.50
N GLY A 475 31.71 -4.60 -22.86
CA GLY A 475 32.56 -3.84 -21.93
C GLY A 475 33.62 -3.05 -22.69
N SER A 476 34.43 -2.29 -21.97
CA SER A 476 35.51 -1.49 -22.57
C SER A 476 36.71 -1.42 -21.65
N TRP A 477 37.91 -1.34 -22.22
CA TRP A 477 39.13 -1.00 -21.50
C TRP A 477 39.35 0.50 -21.54
N THR A 478 39.59 1.06 -20.35
CA THR A 478 39.82 2.47 -20.13
C THR A 478 41.17 2.71 -19.47
N GLU A 479 41.78 3.85 -19.77
CA GLU A 479 42.96 4.38 -19.08
C GLU A 479 42.54 5.57 -18.21
N ILE A 480 43.36 5.88 -17.21
CA ILE A 480 43.17 7.08 -16.37
C ILE A 480 43.49 8.30 -17.24
N ASP A 481 42.53 9.23 -17.33
CA ASP A 481 42.77 10.55 -17.91
C ASP A 481 43.33 11.49 -16.82
N TYR A 482 42.68 11.50 -15.65
CA TYR A 482 43.26 12.01 -14.41
C TYR A 482 42.61 11.35 -13.20
N LEU A 483 43.29 11.42 -12.05
CA LEU A 483 42.80 10.94 -10.77
C LEU A 483 43.12 12.00 -9.70
N LYS A 484 42.17 12.26 -8.79
CA LYS A 484 42.40 13.22 -7.70
C LYS A 484 43.45 12.69 -6.73
N ARG A 485 44.13 13.61 -6.02
CA ARG A 485 45.24 13.31 -5.11
C ARG A 485 44.84 12.26 -4.07
N ARG A 486 45.68 11.23 -3.87
CA ARG A 486 45.50 10.10 -2.91
C ARG A 486 44.31 9.17 -3.18
N GLU A 487 43.68 9.26 -4.35
CA GLU A 487 42.59 8.36 -4.73
C GLU A 487 43.10 7.06 -5.38
N ARG A 488 42.27 6.01 -5.31
CA ARG A 488 42.53 4.71 -5.96
C ARG A 488 41.24 4.14 -6.52
N ILE A 489 41.35 3.49 -7.68
CA ILE A 489 40.23 2.81 -8.34
C ILE A 489 40.16 1.35 -7.88
N THR A 490 38.98 0.92 -7.45
CA THR A 490 38.69 -0.43 -6.97
C THR A 490 37.66 -1.13 -7.87
N VAL A 491 37.74 -2.45 -7.97
CA VAL A 491 36.69 -3.26 -8.62
C VAL A 491 35.35 -3.04 -7.91
N GLY A 492 34.34 -2.67 -8.69
CA GLY A 492 33.02 -2.26 -8.21
C GLY A 492 32.82 -0.75 -8.12
N ASP A 493 33.86 0.08 -8.28
CA ASP A 493 33.66 1.53 -8.35
C ASP A 493 32.77 1.92 -9.53
N LYS A 494 31.95 2.94 -9.31
CA LYS A 494 30.91 3.36 -10.24
C LYS A 494 31.52 4.21 -11.35
N VAL A 495 31.19 3.89 -12.60
CA VAL A 495 31.55 4.72 -13.76
C VAL A 495 30.30 5.31 -14.37
N VAL A 496 30.33 6.60 -14.71
CA VAL A 496 29.21 7.30 -15.34
C VAL A 496 29.69 7.90 -16.64
N ARG A 497 29.00 7.62 -17.75
CA ARG A 497 29.32 8.22 -19.04
C ARG A 497 29.23 9.73 -18.95
N ARG A 498 30.30 10.42 -19.37
CA ARG A 498 30.32 11.87 -19.44
C ARG A 498 29.67 12.35 -20.73
N ILE A 499 28.89 13.42 -20.62
CA ILE A 499 28.15 14.02 -21.73
C ILE A 499 28.73 15.40 -21.98
N TYR A 500 29.32 15.61 -23.15
CA TYR A 500 29.88 16.89 -23.56
C TYR A 500 28.80 17.73 -24.25
N ARG A 501 28.48 18.91 -23.70
CA ARG A 501 27.67 19.93 -24.39
C ARG A 501 28.58 21.05 -24.87
N GLU A 502 28.23 21.66 -26.00
CA GLU A 502 28.99 22.75 -26.61
C GLU A 502 29.11 23.92 -25.61
N GLY A 503 30.34 24.38 -25.33
CA GLY A 503 30.62 25.42 -24.32
C GLY A 503 30.77 24.94 -22.87
N GLN A 504 30.74 23.63 -22.60
CA GLN A 504 30.89 23.06 -21.24
C GLN A 504 32.27 22.42 -20.95
N ASP A 505 33.29 22.61 -21.80
CA ASP A 505 34.66 22.19 -21.45
C ASP A 505 35.16 22.99 -20.25
N GLU A 506 35.77 22.28 -19.28
CA GLU A 506 36.07 22.75 -17.91
C GLU A 506 36.94 24.01 -17.81
N GLY A 507 37.53 24.49 -18.91
CA GLY A 507 38.39 25.67 -18.92
C GLY A 507 37.69 27.02 -19.16
N LEU A 508 36.53 27.07 -19.81
CA LEU A 508 35.87 28.34 -20.18
C LEU A 508 34.33 28.16 -20.26
N ARG A 509 33.64 28.22 -19.12
CA ARG A 509 32.16 28.26 -19.06
C ARG A 509 31.64 29.63 -19.47
N ASN A 510 31.74 29.95 -20.75
CA ASN A 510 31.06 31.09 -21.33
C ASN A 510 29.59 30.75 -21.56
N TYR A 511 28.70 31.63 -21.11
CA TYR A 511 27.26 31.50 -21.31
C TYR A 511 26.60 32.88 -21.40
N PHE A 512 25.35 32.90 -21.85
CA PHE A 512 24.47 34.05 -21.69
C PHE A 512 23.18 33.59 -21.00
N VAL A 513 22.48 34.51 -20.35
CA VAL A 513 21.18 34.24 -19.73
C VAL A 513 20.10 34.55 -20.76
N LEU A 514 19.38 33.53 -21.20
CA LEU A 514 18.20 33.71 -22.03
C LEU A 514 16.98 33.89 -21.13
N SER A 515 16.24 34.97 -21.33
CA SER A 515 14.99 35.26 -20.60
C SER A 515 13.83 35.20 -21.58
N ALA A 516 12.93 34.24 -21.42
CA ALA A 516 11.78 34.06 -22.29
C ALA A 516 10.50 34.57 -21.62
N LYS A 517 9.70 35.33 -22.35
CA LYS A 517 8.35 35.75 -21.96
C LYS A 517 7.31 35.28 -22.98
N GLY A 518 6.06 35.16 -22.54
CA GLY A 518 4.94 34.84 -23.40
C GLY A 518 3.61 35.00 -22.69
N GLY A 519 2.54 35.08 -23.47
CA GLY A 519 1.21 35.44 -22.99
C GLY A 519 0.49 36.32 -24.02
N LEU A 520 -0.75 36.68 -23.73
CA LEU A 520 -1.49 37.64 -24.54
C LEU A 520 -0.88 39.04 -24.33
N PRO A 521 -0.50 39.78 -25.39
CA PRO A 521 -0.07 41.17 -25.24
C PRO A 521 -1.19 42.05 -24.65
N PRO A 522 -0.91 43.02 -23.77
CA PRO A 522 0.41 43.39 -23.22
C PRO A 522 0.89 42.51 -22.05
N ASP A 523 0.03 41.64 -21.52
CA ASP A 523 0.21 40.80 -20.33
C ASP A 523 1.16 39.59 -20.53
N VAL A 524 2.38 39.82 -21.01
CA VAL A 524 3.39 38.77 -21.17
C VAL A 524 4.12 38.49 -19.84
N THR A 525 4.19 37.21 -19.47
CA THR A 525 4.84 36.76 -18.23
C THR A 525 6.03 35.84 -18.52
N SER A 526 6.84 35.54 -17.51
CA SER A 526 7.96 34.60 -17.62
C SER A 526 7.51 33.24 -18.15
N LEU A 527 8.20 32.77 -19.18
CA LEU A 527 7.80 31.61 -19.95
C LEU A 527 8.72 30.42 -19.66
N ALA A 528 8.28 29.55 -18.74
CA ALA A 528 8.99 28.32 -18.39
C ALA A 528 8.99 27.24 -19.49
N GLY A 529 9.95 26.32 -19.47
CA GLY A 529 9.96 25.16 -20.36
C GLY A 529 10.11 25.48 -21.86
N VAL A 530 10.58 26.67 -22.21
CA VAL A 530 10.97 27.02 -23.58
C VAL A 530 12.25 26.29 -23.91
N ASN A 531 12.21 25.40 -24.90
CA ASN A 531 13.39 24.66 -25.33
C ASN A 531 14.26 25.54 -26.21
N ILE A 532 15.57 25.51 -25.94
CA ILE A 532 16.57 26.36 -26.56
C ILE A 532 17.46 25.48 -27.42
N TYR A 533 17.57 25.85 -28.69
CA TYR A 533 18.40 25.15 -29.66
C TYR A 533 19.43 26.11 -30.25
N LEU A 534 20.69 25.71 -30.24
CA LEU A 534 21.78 26.38 -30.95
C LEU A 534 22.25 25.50 -32.10
N ASN A 535 22.26 26.03 -33.32
CA ASN A 535 22.65 25.30 -34.53
C ASN A 535 21.90 23.96 -34.67
N GLY A 536 20.62 23.94 -34.28
CA GLY A 536 19.76 22.75 -34.32
C GLY A 536 20.00 21.73 -33.19
N ARG A 537 20.94 21.98 -32.27
CA ARG A 537 21.17 21.14 -31.09
C ARG A 537 20.51 21.74 -29.86
N TRP A 538 19.77 20.92 -29.12
CA TRP A 538 19.18 21.34 -27.85
C TRP A 538 20.28 21.57 -26.81
N VAL A 539 20.25 22.74 -26.17
CA VAL A 539 21.27 23.15 -25.19
C VAL A 539 20.69 23.36 -23.78
N GLY A 540 19.37 23.54 -23.67
CA GLY A 540 18.69 23.70 -22.40
C GLY A 540 17.24 24.12 -22.57
N SER A 541 16.55 24.33 -21.45
CA SER A 541 15.20 24.87 -21.44
C SER A 541 15.05 25.86 -20.28
N THR A 542 14.13 26.83 -20.41
CA THR A 542 13.90 27.82 -19.36
C THR A 542 13.29 27.20 -18.09
N GLY A 543 13.73 27.68 -16.94
CA GLY A 543 13.20 27.34 -15.63
C GLY A 543 11.84 27.96 -15.37
N THR A 544 11.31 27.78 -14.15
CA THR A 544 10.01 28.35 -13.74
C THR A 544 9.97 29.88 -13.77
N ASP A 545 11.14 30.51 -13.64
CA ASP A 545 11.36 31.96 -13.75
C ASP A 545 11.45 32.46 -15.20
N GLY A 546 11.34 31.56 -16.18
CA GLY A 546 11.47 31.88 -17.61
C GLY A 546 12.91 32.08 -18.07
N LYS A 547 13.93 31.79 -17.23
CA LYS A 547 15.35 32.00 -17.58
C LYS A 547 16.10 30.68 -17.80
N ALA A 548 17.18 30.73 -18.59
CA ALA A 548 18.13 29.64 -18.74
C ALA A 548 19.55 30.15 -18.99
N GLU A 549 20.54 29.50 -18.39
CA GLU A 549 21.94 29.68 -18.78
C GLU A 549 22.21 28.88 -20.06
N VAL A 550 22.61 29.57 -21.12
CA VAL A 550 22.85 28.99 -22.43
C VAL A 550 24.37 28.99 -22.72
N PRO A 551 25.04 27.83 -22.63
CA PRO A 551 26.48 27.75 -22.85
C PRO A 551 26.82 27.94 -24.34
N LEU A 552 27.81 28.78 -24.62
CA LEU A 552 28.35 29.00 -25.97
C LEU A 552 29.71 29.71 -25.93
N ARG A 553 30.43 29.70 -27.06
CA ARG A 553 31.63 30.53 -27.23
C ARG A 553 31.24 31.95 -27.65
N ILE A 554 31.70 32.94 -26.89
CA ILE A 554 31.52 34.38 -27.14
C ILE A 554 32.15 34.78 -28.48
N GLY A 555 31.60 35.82 -29.12
CA GLY A 555 32.10 36.35 -30.39
C GLY A 555 31.74 35.50 -31.62
N LYS A 556 31.27 34.26 -31.44
CA LYS A 556 30.76 33.42 -32.53
C LYS A 556 29.28 33.66 -32.80
N GLN A 557 28.89 33.44 -34.05
CA GLN A 557 27.49 33.50 -34.50
C GLN A 557 26.82 32.13 -34.39
N TYR A 558 25.58 32.10 -33.91
CA TYR A 558 24.79 30.87 -33.75
C TYR A 558 23.38 31.08 -34.31
N ASN A 559 22.80 30.02 -34.87
CA ASN A 559 21.37 29.97 -35.16
C ASN A 559 20.62 29.59 -33.88
N LEU A 560 19.92 30.55 -33.27
CA LEU A 560 19.05 30.34 -32.12
C LEU A 560 17.65 29.98 -32.59
N MET A 561 17.08 28.92 -31.98
CA MET A 561 15.68 28.58 -32.12
C MET A 561 15.07 28.34 -30.74
N LEU A 562 13.92 28.96 -30.49
CA LEU A 562 13.13 28.79 -29.28
C LEU A 562 11.80 28.12 -29.63
N TYR A 563 11.47 27.07 -28.89
CA TYR A 563 10.26 26.29 -29.13
C TYR A 563 9.58 25.89 -27.83
N ARG A 564 8.28 26.23 -27.73
CA ARG A 564 7.36 25.81 -26.68
C ARG A 564 6.01 25.47 -27.30
N HIS A 565 5.43 24.34 -26.91
CA HIS A 565 4.08 23.96 -27.33
C HIS A 565 3.06 25.05 -26.95
N GLY A 566 2.11 25.35 -27.85
CA GLY A 566 1.16 26.46 -27.69
C GLY A 566 1.70 27.84 -28.07
N TYR A 567 2.98 27.94 -28.47
CA TYR A 567 3.61 29.20 -28.90
C TYR A 567 4.17 29.08 -30.32
N GLN A 568 4.26 30.21 -31.01
CA GLN A 568 4.96 30.33 -32.27
C GLN A 568 6.46 30.12 -32.06
N GLN A 569 7.08 29.34 -32.94
CA GLN A 569 8.52 29.15 -32.94
C GLN A 569 9.22 30.49 -33.23
N LEU A 570 10.25 30.81 -32.46
CA LEU A 570 11.16 31.92 -32.74
C LEU A 570 12.47 31.38 -33.32
N SER A 571 12.98 31.98 -34.39
CA SER A 571 14.27 31.59 -34.97
C SER A 571 15.02 32.82 -35.48
N GLN A 572 16.25 33.01 -35.02
CA GLN A 572 17.10 34.14 -35.41
C GLN A 572 18.59 33.82 -35.26
N LYS A 573 19.45 34.57 -35.95
CA LYS A 573 20.90 34.52 -35.72
C LYS A 573 21.26 35.37 -34.50
N ILE A 574 22.11 34.85 -33.62
CA ILE A 574 22.61 35.59 -32.45
C ILE A 574 24.14 35.60 -32.42
N LYS A 575 24.70 36.70 -31.93
CA LYS A 575 26.11 36.85 -31.52
C LYS A 575 26.11 37.39 -30.09
N ILE A 576 26.84 36.75 -29.20
CA ILE A 576 26.97 37.19 -27.80
C ILE A 576 28.38 37.75 -27.64
N ALA A 577 28.48 39.02 -27.21
CA ALA A 577 29.76 39.71 -27.05
C ALA A 577 30.33 39.63 -25.61
N LYS A 578 29.45 39.53 -24.59
CA LYS A 578 29.83 39.52 -23.16
C LYS A 578 29.32 38.27 -22.46
N ASN A 579 30.18 37.65 -21.64
CA ASN A 579 29.83 36.52 -20.78
C ASN A 579 28.76 36.94 -19.76
N LYS A 580 27.84 36.04 -19.43
CA LYS A 580 26.75 36.23 -18.46
C LYS A 580 25.79 37.38 -18.78
N SER A 581 25.79 37.88 -20.02
CA SER A 581 24.81 38.88 -20.47
C SER A 581 23.40 38.29 -20.51
N GLU A 582 22.38 39.04 -20.10
CA GLU A 582 20.98 38.65 -20.26
C GLU A 582 20.44 39.13 -21.61
N LYS A 583 19.68 38.27 -22.31
CA LYS A 583 18.95 38.62 -23.54
C LYS A 583 17.48 38.19 -23.44
N PRO A 584 16.52 39.12 -23.54
CA PRO A 584 15.10 38.82 -23.51
C PRO A 584 14.57 38.36 -24.87
N PHE A 585 13.58 37.46 -24.85
CA PHE A 585 12.86 36.96 -26.02
C PHE A 585 11.38 36.82 -25.69
N THR A 586 10.51 37.30 -26.58
CA THR A 586 9.05 37.16 -26.41
C THR A 586 8.51 36.17 -27.44
N LEU A 587 7.96 35.06 -26.98
CA LEU A 587 7.27 34.09 -27.84
C LEU A 587 5.79 34.47 -27.92
N LYS A 588 5.27 34.61 -29.14
CA LYS A 588 3.84 34.85 -29.38
C LYS A 588 3.06 33.56 -29.09
N VAL A 589 2.08 33.63 -28.20
CA VAL A 589 1.14 32.52 -27.94
C VAL A 589 0.25 32.30 -29.16
N ASN A 590 -0.11 31.06 -29.45
CA ASN A 590 -1.10 30.75 -30.46
C ASN A 590 -2.51 30.94 -29.88
N ASN A 591 -3.32 31.80 -30.50
CA ASN A 591 -4.64 32.21 -30.00
C ASN A 591 -5.71 32.08 -31.08
N CYS A 592 -6.95 31.92 -30.61
CA CYS A 592 -8.20 32.06 -31.34
C CYS A 592 -8.79 33.45 -31.12
N LEU A 593 -9.33 34.07 -32.16
CA LEU A 593 -10.23 35.21 -32.02
C LEU A 593 -11.65 34.68 -31.75
N PHE A 594 -12.10 34.76 -30.50
CA PHE A 594 -13.44 34.31 -30.08
C PHE A 594 -14.45 35.45 -30.21
N LYS A 595 -15.42 35.28 -31.09
CA LYS A 595 -16.57 36.18 -31.25
C LYS A 595 -17.82 35.48 -30.73
N VAL A 596 -18.64 36.19 -29.98
CA VAL A 596 -19.83 35.59 -29.36
C VAL A 596 -20.96 36.60 -29.20
N ASP A 597 -22.17 36.17 -29.53
CA ASP A 597 -23.41 36.89 -29.25
C ASP A 597 -24.39 35.96 -28.53
N SER A 598 -25.38 36.54 -27.86
CA SER A 598 -26.43 35.78 -27.18
C SER A 598 -27.82 36.37 -27.35
N SER A 599 -28.83 35.53 -27.12
CA SER A 599 -30.23 35.94 -27.01
C SER A 599 -30.81 35.44 -25.67
N PRO A 600 -31.24 36.33 -24.75
CA PRO A 600 -31.12 37.79 -24.80
C PRO A 600 -29.66 38.27 -24.86
N SER A 601 -29.49 39.49 -25.37
CA SER A 601 -28.18 40.14 -25.49
C SER A 601 -27.75 40.77 -24.16
N ARG A 602 -26.53 41.35 -24.12
CA ARG A 602 -25.89 41.94 -22.92
C ARG A 602 -25.61 40.95 -21.79
N ALA A 603 -25.53 39.66 -22.10
CA ALA A 603 -25.16 38.62 -21.15
C ALA A 603 -23.66 38.67 -20.87
N GLU A 604 -23.27 38.50 -19.61
CA GLU A 604 -21.88 38.43 -19.19
C GLU A 604 -21.20 37.17 -19.72
N VAL A 605 -19.99 37.31 -20.27
CA VAL A 605 -19.19 36.22 -20.81
C VAL A 605 -17.90 36.07 -20.00
N SER A 606 -17.63 34.85 -19.53
CA SER A 606 -16.36 34.47 -18.92
C SER A 606 -15.75 33.24 -19.62
N VAL A 607 -14.41 33.18 -19.58
CA VAL A 607 -13.61 32.07 -20.09
C VAL A 607 -12.64 31.65 -18.98
N ASP A 608 -12.68 30.38 -18.56
CA ASP A 608 -11.96 29.84 -17.39
C ASP A 608 -12.12 30.74 -16.15
N ASP A 609 -13.37 31.06 -15.82
CA ASP A 609 -13.77 31.95 -14.72
C ASP A 609 -13.31 33.41 -14.84
N LYS A 610 -12.56 33.77 -15.89
CA LYS A 610 -12.16 35.15 -16.15
C LYS A 610 -13.18 35.85 -17.04
N LYS A 611 -13.81 36.92 -16.54
CA LYS A 611 -14.71 37.76 -17.31
C LYS A 611 -13.99 38.40 -18.50
N ILE A 612 -14.53 38.22 -19.71
CA ILE A 612 -13.96 38.77 -20.96
C ILE A 612 -14.81 39.87 -21.59
N GLY A 613 -16.08 40.02 -21.18
CA GLY A 613 -16.97 41.06 -21.68
C GLY A 613 -18.46 40.74 -21.47
N LYS A 614 -19.30 41.42 -22.27
CA LYS A 614 -20.74 41.12 -22.41
C LYS A 614 -21.08 40.94 -23.88
N THR A 615 -22.07 40.11 -24.21
CA THR A 615 -22.54 39.94 -25.59
C THR A 615 -23.25 41.20 -26.12
N PRO A 616 -23.14 41.52 -27.43
CA PRO A 616 -22.29 40.88 -28.42
C PRO A 616 -20.82 41.30 -28.30
N ILE A 617 -19.91 40.34 -28.48
CA ILE A 617 -18.46 40.54 -28.60
C ILE A 617 -18.08 40.39 -30.09
N SER A 618 -18.60 41.27 -30.95
CA SER A 618 -18.45 41.16 -32.42
C SER A 618 -17.03 41.39 -32.92
N ALA A 619 -16.27 42.27 -32.26
CA ALA A 619 -14.84 42.50 -32.56
C ALA A 619 -13.95 41.30 -32.16
N GLY A 620 -14.47 40.39 -31.33
CA GLY A 620 -13.79 39.23 -30.81
C GLY A 620 -12.83 39.52 -29.66
N LYS A 621 -12.47 38.47 -28.92
CA LYS A 621 -11.44 38.48 -27.87
C LYS A 621 -10.44 37.37 -28.14
N LEU A 622 -9.14 37.64 -27.92
CA LEU A 622 -8.11 36.63 -28.09
C LEU A 622 -8.11 35.66 -26.91
N ILE A 623 -8.35 34.39 -27.21
CA ILE A 623 -8.30 33.28 -26.27
C ILE A 623 -7.13 32.36 -26.68
N PRO A 624 -6.26 31.93 -25.75
CA PRO A 624 -5.22 30.95 -26.08
C PRO A 624 -5.81 29.67 -26.70
N PHE A 625 -5.04 28.95 -27.50
CA PHE A 625 -5.50 27.66 -27.97
C PHE A 625 -5.55 26.60 -26.85
N GLY A 626 -6.56 25.74 -26.91
CA GLY A 626 -6.80 24.69 -25.92
C GLY A 626 -8.28 24.55 -25.56
N PHE A 627 -8.58 23.67 -24.61
CA PHE A 627 -9.92 23.55 -24.03
C PHE A 627 -10.11 24.62 -22.97
N HIS A 628 -11.20 25.37 -23.08
CA HIS A 628 -11.55 26.43 -22.16
C HIS A 628 -13.03 26.35 -21.81
N THR A 629 -13.37 26.57 -20.55
CA THR A 629 -14.77 26.63 -20.14
C THR A 629 -15.31 28.03 -20.45
N VAL A 630 -16.34 28.11 -21.29
CA VAL A 630 -17.03 29.36 -21.60
C VAL A 630 -18.36 29.38 -20.88
N LYS A 631 -18.61 30.45 -20.13
CA LYS A 631 -19.83 30.65 -19.36
C LYS A 631 -20.48 31.96 -19.75
N ILE A 632 -21.79 31.92 -19.98
CA ILE A 632 -22.61 33.07 -20.37
C ILE A 632 -23.79 33.21 -19.42
N VAL A 633 -23.93 34.39 -18.82
CA VAL A 633 -24.92 34.69 -17.79
C VAL A 633 -25.67 35.97 -18.12
N SER A 634 -26.96 35.87 -18.44
CA SER A 634 -27.80 37.06 -18.64
C SER A 634 -28.29 37.69 -17.33
N GLY A 635 -28.35 36.91 -16.24
CA GLY A 635 -29.03 37.28 -15.01
C GLY A 635 -30.57 37.12 -15.11
N GLY A 636 -31.28 37.43 -14.02
CA GLY A 636 -32.73 37.28 -13.93
C GLY A 636 -33.21 35.83 -13.92
N ASP A 637 -34.25 35.56 -14.71
CA ASP A 637 -34.88 34.23 -14.85
C ASP A 637 -34.41 33.50 -16.12
N TYR A 638 -33.12 33.60 -16.46
CA TYR A 638 -32.49 32.86 -17.55
C TYR A 638 -31.48 31.84 -17.01
N ARG A 639 -31.39 30.70 -17.69
CA ARG A 639 -30.40 29.67 -17.40
C ARG A 639 -29.00 30.17 -17.72
N ILE A 640 -28.05 29.67 -16.94
CA ILE A 640 -26.64 29.81 -17.23
C ILE A 640 -26.33 28.88 -18.41
N TRP A 641 -25.69 29.42 -19.45
CA TRP A 641 -25.08 28.60 -20.49
C TRP A 641 -23.61 28.39 -20.16
N GLU A 642 -23.18 27.15 -20.12
CA GLU A 642 -21.81 26.77 -19.81
C GLU A 642 -21.39 25.59 -20.68
N GLU A 643 -20.32 25.75 -21.44
CA GLU A 643 -19.78 24.71 -22.33
C GLU A 643 -18.25 24.75 -22.33
N VAL A 644 -17.62 23.58 -22.42
CA VAL A 644 -16.17 23.48 -22.66
C VAL A 644 -15.92 23.52 -24.16
N LEU A 645 -15.36 24.62 -24.63
CA LEU A 645 -15.03 24.81 -26.04
C LEU A 645 -13.56 24.47 -26.29
N GLU A 646 -13.28 23.82 -27.43
CA GLU A 646 -11.91 23.67 -27.94
C GLU A 646 -11.58 24.84 -28.88
N PHE A 647 -10.64 25.69 -28.46
CA PHE A 647 -10.10 26.77 -29.27
C PHE A 647 -8.90 26.25 -30.07
N ASP A 648 -9.14 25.68 -31.23
CA ASP A 648 -8.11 25.07 -32.08
C ASP A 648 -7.99 25.71 -33.47
N LYS A 649 -8.73 26.79 -33.75
CA LYS A 649 -8.71 27.49 -35.04
C LYS A 649 -8.56 28.98 -34.85
N LYS A 650 -8.18 29.69 -35.92
CA LYS A 650 -7.86 31.14 -35.84
C LYS A 650 -9.04 32.00 -35.40
N VAL A 651 -10.26 31.61 -35.74
CA VAL A 651 -11.50 32.32 -35.38
C VAL A 651 -12.55 31.29 -34.96
N GLU A 652 -13.15 31.50 -33.79
CA GLU A 652 -14.35 30.81 -33.31
C GLU A 652 -15.46 31.84 -33.27
N ASP A 653 -16.43 31.71 -34.18
CA ASP A 653 -17.49 32.70 -34.38
C ASP A 653 -18.87 32.13 -33.98
N ARG A 654 -19.32 32.55 -32.80
CA ARG A 654 -20.63 32.27 -32.21
C ARG A 654 -21.54 33.50 -32.29
N THR A 655 -21.49 34.20 -33.42
CA THR A 655 -22.39 35.34 -33.71
C THR A 655 -23.34 34.99 -34.86
N GLY A 656 -24.30 35.89 -35.14
CA GLY A 656 -25.25 35.72 -36.23
C GLY A 656 -26.10 34.45 -36.08
N ARG A 657 -26.02 33.54 -37.05
CA ARG A 657 -26.74 32.25 -37.02
C ARG A 657 -26.25 31.30 -35.91
N ASN A 658 -25.03 31.51 -35.40
CA ASN A 658 -24.40 30.66 -34.38
C ASN A 658 -24.47 31.27 -32.97
N LYS A 659 -25.28 32.31 -32.77
CA LYS A 659 -25.43 32.96 -31.46
C LYS A 659 -26.01 32.00 -30.43
N ILE A 660 -25.63 32.21 -29.17
CA ILE A 660 -26.03 31.35 -28.07
C ILE A 660 -27.41 31.79 -27.57
N VAL A 661 -28.38 30.88 -27.61
CA VAL A 661 -29.72 31.13 -27.06
C VAL A 661 -29.72 30.72 -25.59
N LEU A 662 -29.96 31.69 -24.71
CA LEU A 662 -30.15 31.46 -23.29
C LEU A 662 -31.64 31.24 -23.05
N HIS A 663 -31.95 30.06 -22.54
CA HIS A 663 -33.31 29.65 -22.24
C HIS A 663 -33.79 30.30 -20.94
N LYS A 664 -35.07 30.72 -20.90
CA LYS A 664 -35.70 31.13 -19.63
C LYS A 664 -35.79 29.94 -18.69
N ASP A 665 -35.53 30.17 -17.42
CA ASP A 665 -35.58 29.16 -16.38
C ASP A 665 -36.99 29.11 -15.78
N TYR A 666 -37.91 28.51 -16.54
CA TYR A 666 -39.32 28.41 -16.15
C TYR A 666 -39.53 27.56 -14.89
N LEU A 667 -38.66 26.58 -14.63
CA LEU A 667 -38.67 25.82 -13.37
C LEU A 667 -38.45 26.75 -12.18
N LYS A 668 -37.39 27.55 -12.21
CA LYS A 668 -37.10 28.50 -11.13
C LYS A 668 -38.19 29.56 -10.94
N ILE A 669 -38.86 29.96 -12.03
CA ILE A 669 -40.01 30.86 -11.94
C ILE A 669 -41.17 30.17 -11.23
N ALA A 670 -41.54 28.96 -11.68
CA ALA A 670 -42.68 28.23 -11.15
C ALA A 670 -42.48 27.82 -9.68
N GLU A 671 -41.30 27.30 -9.32
CA GLU A 671 -40.96 26.97 -7.93
C GLU A 671 -41.06 28.17 -6.98
N ARG A 672 -40.72 29.37 -7.46
CA ARG A 672 -40.87 30.61 -6.69
C ARG A 672 -42.34 30.94 -6.44
N SER A 673 -43.21 30.64 -7.40
CA SER A 673 -44.67 30.80 -7.26
C SER A 673 -45.28 29.75 -6.35
N GLU A 674 -44.88 28.48 -6.46
CA GLU A 674 -45.28 27.39 -5.55
C GLU A 674 -44.93 27.71 -4.09
N LYS A 675 -43.70 28.21 -3.84
CA LYS A 675 -43.27 28.63 -2.49
C LYS A 675 -44.12 29.77 -1.90
N LYS A 676 -44.84 30.51 -2.74
CA LYS A 676 -45.76 31.58 -2.33
C LYS A 676 -47.22 31.09 -2.26
N GLY A 677 -47.47 29.81 -2.49
CA GLY A 677 -48.82 29.23 -2.58
C GLY A 677 -49.62 29.67 -3.81
N ASN A 678 -48.96 30.31 -4.81
CA ASN A 678 -49.64 30.76 -6.03
C ASN A 678 -49.49 29.70 -7.13
N TYR A 679 -50.30 28.65 -7.04
CA TYR A 679 -50.26 27.53 -7.97
C TYR A 679 -50.69 27.90 -9.40
N ASP A 680 -51.59 28.87 -9.58
CA ASP A 680 -52.00 29.33 -10.91
C ASP A 680 -50.82 30.00 -11.66
N ALA A 681 -50.03 30.81 -10.96
CA ALA A 681 -48.81 31.40 -11.54
C ALA A 681 -47.73 30.34 -11.81
N ALA A 682 -47.65 29.28 -10.99
CA ALA A 682 -46.74 28.17 -11.23
C ALA A 682 -47.13 27.36 -12.48
N ILE A 683 -48.42 27.02 -12.60
CA ILE A 683 -49.00 26.35 -13.77
C ILE A 683 -48.73 27.16 -15.05
N GLN A 684 -48.96 28.48 -15.01
CA GLN A 684 -48.67 29.35 -16.16
C GLN A 684 -47.19 29.32 -16.55
N ALA A 685 -46.29 29.33 -15.58
CA ALA A 685 -44.85 29.26 -15.82
C ALA A 685 -44.40 27.91 -16.38
N TYR A 686 -44.88 26.79 -15.85
CA TYR A 686 -44.58 25.46 -16.40
C TYR A 686 -45.12 25.27 -17.81
N THR A 687 -46.36 25.73 -18.07
CA THR A 687 -47.00 25.66 -19.41
C THR A 687 -46.27 26.48 -20.48
N ALA A 688 -45.49 27.47 -20.06
CA ALA A 688 -44.66 28.26 -20.97
C ALA A 688 -43.46 27.49 -21.52
N THR A 689 -43.08 26.35 -20.91
CA THR A 689 -42.06 25.48 -21.49
C THR A 689 -42.60 24.78 -22.74
N LYS A 690 -41.85 24.83 -23.84
CA LYS A 690 -42.24 24.23 -25.12
C LYS A 690 -41.39 23.00 -25.41
N LYS A 691 -41.92 22.06 -26.21
CA LYS A 691 -41.15 20.89 -26.67
C LYS A 691 -39.83 21.34 -27.31
N GLY A 692 -38.73 20.71 -26.91
CA GLY A 692 -37.36 21.13 -27.30
C GLY A 692 -36.68 22.08 -26.31
N HIS A 693 -37.38 22.58 -25.29
CA HIS A 693 -36.76 23.27 -24.17
C HIS A 693 -36.02 22.26 -23.26
N PRO A 694 -34.83 22.58 -22.73
CA PRO A 694 -34.08 21.67 -21.85
C PRO A 694 -34.87 21.18 -20.63
N ASP A 695 -35.79 22.00 -20.13
CA ASP A 695 -36.60 21.71 -18.93
C ASP A 695 -37.99 21.16 -19.22
N TYR A 696 -38.36 20.93 -20.49
CA TYR A 696 -39.74 20.58 -20.86
C TYR A 696 -40.27 19.38 -20.07
N SER A 697 -39.48 18.29 -20.00
CA SER A 697 -39.89 17.07 -19.30
C SER A 697 -40.12 17.30 -17.80
N GLU A 698 -39.25 18.06 -17.14
CA GLU A 698 -39.33 18.32 -15.70
C GLU A 698 -40.47 19.28 -15.38
N ALA A 699 -40.62 20.34 -16.18
CA ALA A 699 -41.70 21.32 -16.05
C ALA A 699 -43.08 20.68 -16.26
N HIS A 700 -43.24 19.87 -17.30
CA HIS A 700 -44.52 19.21 -17.58
C HIS A 700 -44.82 18.07 -16.59
N HIS A 701 -43.80 17.41 -16.03
CA HIS A 701 -44.00 16.47 -14.93
C HIS A 701 -44.54 17.17 -13.69
N ARG A 702 -43.97 18.32 -13.30
CA ARG A 702 -44.46 19.11 -12.15
C ARG A 702 -45.83 19.73 -12.42
N LEU A 703 -46.08 20.19 -13.65
CA LEU A 703 -47.40 20.63 -14.09
C LEU A 703 -48.46 19.54 -13.92
N ALA A 704 -48.15 18.30 -14.32
CA ALA A 704 -49.05 17.17 -14.16
C ALA A 704 -49.36 16.86 -12.69
N GLN A 705 -48.35 16.96 -11.80
CA GLN A 705 -48.55 16.82 -10.36
C GLN A 705 -49.47 17.91 -9.79
N LEU A 706 -49.28 19.18 -10.18
CA LEU A 706 -50.17 20.26 -9.75
C LEU A 706 -51.61 20.05 -10.24
N TYR A 707 -51.82 19.52 -11.44
CA TYR A 707 -53.16 19.16 -11.90
C TYR A 707 -53.78 18.04 -11.07
N LEU A 708 -52.99 17.02 -10.71
CA LEU A 708 -53.43 15.89 -9.89
C LEU A 708 -53.76 16.32 -8.45
N ASP A 709 -52.81 16.95 -7.78
CA ASP A 709 -52.86 17.18 -6.32
C ASP A 709 -53.63 18.45 -5.94
N GLU A 710 -53.48 19.54 -6.71
CA GLU A 710 -54.00 20.86 -6.33
C GLU A 710 -55.29 21.25 -7.06
N LYS A 711 -55.49 20.75 -8.29
CA LYS A 711 -56.67 21.09 -9.11
C LYS A 711 -57.70 19.97 -9.20
N GLY A 712 -57.33 18.73 -8.92
CA GLY A 712 -58.17 17.56 -9.20
C GLY A 712 -58.51 17.40 -10.69
N ASP A 713 -57.72 18.00 -11.59
CA ASP A 713 -57.87 17.89 -13.03
C ASP A 713 -57.13 16.63 -13.53
N TYR A 714 -57.78 15.48 -13.37
CA TYR A 714 -57.17 14.19 -13.70
C TYR A 714 -56.91 14.04 -15.20
N ASP A 715 -57.76 14.61 -16.06
CA ASP A 715 -57.54 14.62 -17.52
C ASP A 715 -56.32 15.46 -17.91
N GLY A 716 -56.18 16.64 -17.31
CA GLY A 716 -54.99 17.48 -17.44
C GLY A 716 -53.73 16.76 -16.98
N ALA A 717 -53.76 16.13 -15.79
CA ALA A 717 -52.64 15.37 -15.25
C ALA A 717 -52.22 14.21 -16.17
N ILE A 718 -53.17 13.39 -16.62
CA ILE A 718 -52.91 12.27 -17.54
C ILE A 718 -52.26 12.78 -18.83
N ARG A 719 -52.83 13.82 -19.46
CA ARG A 719 -52.32 14.38 -20.71
C ARG A 719 -50.87 14.86 -20.60
N GLU A 720 -50.52 15.52 -19.50
CA GLU A 720 -49.18 16.05 -19.29
C GLU A 720 -48.17 14.94 -18.93
N PHE A 721 -48.52 14.00 -18.06
CA PHE A 721 -47.66 12.83 -17.77
C PHE A 721 -47.41 11.99 -19.03
N GLU A 722 -48.42 11.73 -19.85
CA GLU A 722 -48.25 11.00 -21.11
C GLU A 722 -47.40 11.78 -22.13
N SER A 723 -47.54 13.11 -22.17
CA SER A 723 -46.70 13.97 -23.01
C SER A 723 -45.22 13.88 -22.62
N VAL A 724 -44.90 13.78 -21.33
CA VAL A 724 -43.52 13.57 -20.85
C VAL A 724 -43.04 12.16 -21.17
N LEU A 725 -43.84 11.14 -20.87
CA LEU A 725 -43.45 9.73 -21.00
C LEU A 725 -43.38 9.25 -22.46
N SER A 726 -44.01 9.96 -23.39
CA SER A 726 -43.97 9.65 -24.83
C SER A 726 -42.77 10.23 -25.58
N LEU A 727 -41.95 11.08 -24.95
CA LEU A 727 -40.76 11.64 -25.60
C LEU A 727 -39.70 10.55 -25.84
N PRO A 728 -39.10 10.45 -27.04
CA PRO A 728 -38.10 9.41 -27.35
C PRO A 728 -36.92 9.38 -26.37
N GLU A 729 -36.48 10.55 -25.91
CA GLU A 729 -35.45 10.74 -24.89
C GLU A 729 -35.82 10.18 -23.51
N ASN A 730 -37.12 10.07 -23.21
CA ASN A 730 -37.65 9.49 -21.97
C ASN A 730 -38.07 8.01 -22.14
N GLN A 731 -38.33 7.55 -23.36
CA GLN A 731 -38.79 6.19 -23.69
C GLN A 731 -37.67 5.12 -23.66
N GLN A 732 -36.42 5.48 -23.96
CA GLN A 732 -35.30 4.54 -23.96
C GLN A 732 -34.90 4.17 -22.51
N LEU A 733 -35.45 3.06 -21.98
CA LEU A 733 -35.11 2.46 -20.68
C LEU A 733 -34.85 3.47 -19.54
N ILE A 734 -35.93 4.13 -19.13
CA ILE A 734 -36.23 4.53 -17.76
C ILE A 734 -35.07 5.26 -17.08
N TYR A 735 -34.90 6.52 -17.46
CA TYR A 735 -34.08 7.45 -16.69
C TYR A 735 -34.65 7.60 -15.27
N LYS A 736 -33.72 7.61 -14.30
CA LYS A 736 -33.99 7.67 -12.86
C LYS A 736 -34.90 8.81 -12.42
N GLN A 737 -34.90 9.92 -13.15
CA GLN A 737 -35.57 11.15 -12.73
C GLN A 737 -37.10 11.11 -12.91
N PHE A 738 -37.65 10.29 -13.82
CA PHE A 738 -39.10 10.23 -14.11
C PHE A 738 -39.73 8.85 -13.82
N ALA A 739 -39.04 7.95 -13.13
CA ALA A 739 -39.62 6.66 -12.77
C ALA A 739 -40.91 6.81 -11.92
N VAL A 740 -40.97 7.84 -11.07
CA VAL A 740 -42.14 8.19 -10.24
C VAL A 740 -43.31 8.72 -11.09
N ALA A 741 -43.06 9.21 -12.30
CA ALA A 741 -44.13 9.67 -13.19
C ALA A 741 -45.10 8.54 -13.58
N PHE A 742 -44.64 7.28 -13.59
CA PHE A 742 -45.52 6.13 -13.80
C PHE A 742 -46.43 5.86 -12.60
N THR A 743 -45.94 6.09 -11.38
CA THR A 743 -46.75 6.01 -10.15
C THR A 743 -47.84 7.08 -10.19
N ASN A 744 -47.47 8.32 -10.45
CA ASN A 744 -48.42 9.44 -10.46
C ASN A 744 -49.40 9.36 -11.63
N LEU A 745 -48.96 8.90 -12.81
CA LEU A 745 -49.88 8.63 -13.93
C LEU A 745 -50.85 7.49 -13.59
N GLY A 746 -50.37 6.46 -12.91
CA GLY A 746 -51.21 5.37 -12.41
C GLY A 746 -52.27 5.86 -11.41
N HIS A 747 -51.85 6.73 -10.49
CA HIS A 747 -52.74 7.38 -9.54
C HIS A 747 -53.78 8.28 -10.25
N ALA A 748 -53.36 9.13 -11.20
CA ALA A 748 -54.28 9.96 -11.97
C ALA A 748 -55.33 9.13 -12.74
N TYR A 749 -54.91 8.01 -13.34
CA TYR A 749 -55.84 7.05 -13.95
C TYR A 749 -56.79 6.40 -12.95
N TYR A 750 -56.32 6.09 -11.73
CA TYR A 750 -57.18 5.57 -10.67
C TYR A 750 -58.24 6.60 -10.27
N GLU A 751 -57.86 7.86 -10.03
CA GLU A 751 -58.81 8.90 -9.61
C GLU A 751 -59.83 9.20 -10.71
N LYS A 752 -59.40 9.30 -11.98
CA LYS A 752 -60.31 9.40 -13.13
C LYS A 752 -61.26 8.21 -13.21
N GLY A 753 -60.76 6.99 -12.97
CA GLY A 753 -61.60 5.80 -12.92
C GLY A 753 -62.62 5.88 -11.78
N ASN A 754 -62.23 6.42 -10.63
CA ASN A 754 -63.06 6.53 -9.44
C ASN A 754 -64.21 7.56 -9.61
N THR A 755 -63.96 8.68 -10.30
CA THR A 755 -65.03 9.66 -10.60
C THR A 755 -66.08 9.09 -11.54
N LEU A 756 -65.70 8.19 -12.46
CA LEU A 756 -66.60 7.62 -13.48
C LEU A 756 -67.39 6.39 -13.01
N VAL A 757 -67.17 5.88 -11.78
CA VAL A 757 -67.79 4.60 -11.34
C VAL A 757 -69.32 4.61 -11.40
N GLN A 758 -69.93 5.77 -11.15
CA GLN A 758 -71.40 5.92 -11.17
C GLN A 758 -71.92 6.33 -12.55
N ASP A 759 -71.13 7.06 -13.33
CA ASP A 759 -71.56 7.68 -14.59
C ASP A 759 -71.29 6.80 -15.82
N ASP A 760 -70.07 6.24 -15.91
CA ASP A 760 -69.66 5.34 -17.00
C ASP A 760 -68.77 4.22 -16.45
N ARG A 761 -69.41 3.10 -16.11
CA ARG A 761 -68.72 1.92 -15.59
C ARG A 761 -67.72 1.31 -16.57
N GLN A 762 -67.94 1.44 -17.88
CA GLN A 762 -67.05 0.88 -18.87
C GLN A 762 -65.78 1.72 -18.97
N GLU A 763 -65.91 3.04 -19.02
CA GLU A 763 -64.78 3.95 -19.02
C GLU A 763 -64.02 3.90 -17.67
N ALA A 764 -64.73 3.79 -16.55
CA ALA A 764 -64.13 3.57 -15.23
C ALA A 764 -63.24 2.31 -15.21
N ALA A 765 -63.75 1.18 -15.71
CA ALA A 765 -62.99 -0.07 -15.81
C ALA A 765 -61.74 0.07 -16.70
N GLN A 766 -61.83 0.80 -17.81
CA GLN A 766 -60.68 1.05 -18.68
C GLN A 766 -59.61 1.88 -17.97
N ASN A 767 -60.00 2.92 -17.23
CA ASN A 767 -59.08 3.75 -16.48
C ASN A 767 -58.38 2.97 -15.36
N PHE A 768 -59.10 2.11 -14.61
CA PHE A 768 -58.45 1.21 -13.63
C PHE A 768 -57.48 0.23 -14.30
N ALA A 769 -57.80 -0.30 -15.47
CA ALA A 769 -56.88 -1.17 -16.22
C ALA A 769 -55.62 -0.42 -16.67
N LYS A 770 -55.75 0.83 -17.12
CA LYS A 770 -54.62 1.70 -17.45
C LYS A 770 -53.80 2.02 -16.20
N ALA A 771 -54.43 2.34 -15.07
CA ALA A 771 -53.76 2.58 -13.78
C ALA A 771 -52.86 1.39 -13.42
N ILE A 772 -53.42 0.17 -13.42
CA ILE A 772 -52.69 -1.08 -13.17
C ILE A 772 -51.48 -1.21 -14.11
N GLN A 773 -51.67 -0.98 -15.40
CA GLN A 773 -50.58 -1.11 -16.38
C GLN A 773 -49.43 -0.15 -16.06
N LYS A 774 -49.71 1.11 -15.73
CA LYS A 774 -48.67 2.10 -15.41
C LYS A 774 -48.00 1.80 -14.08
N LEU A 775 -48.74 1.40 -13.06
CA LEU A 775 -48.21 1.06 -11.74
C LEU A 775 -47.35 -0.20 -11.76
N GLN A 776 -47.66 -1.18 -12.62
CA GLN A 776 -46.79 -2.34 -12.84
C GLN A 776 -45.45 -1.94 -13.46
N VAL A 777 -45.44 -0.98 -14.38
CA VAL A 777 -44.20 -0.43 -14.93
C VAL A 777 -43.40 0.28 -13.83
N ALA A 778 -44.06 1.02 -12.94
CA ALA A 778 -43.42 1.63 -11.77
C ALA A 778 -42.83 0.59 -10.79
N GLU A 779 -43.58 -0.47 -10.45
CA GLU A 779 -43.17 -1.58 -9.58
C GLU A 779 -41.86 -2.22 -10.08
N GLN A 780 -41.76 -2.49 -11.39
CA GLN A 780 -40.57 -3.07 -12.02
C GLN A 780 -39.34 -2.15 -11.98
N ASN A 781 -39.52 -0.86 -11.67
CA ASN A 781 -38.49 0.17 -11.77
C ASN A 781 -38.26 0.95 -10.46
N THR A 782 -38.75 0.44 -9.33
CA THR A 782 -38.57 1.03 -7.99
C THR A 782 -37.11 1.39 -7.66
N ARG A 783 -36.11 0.62 -8.14
CA ARG A 783 -34.67 0.91 -7.97
C ARG A 783 -34.22 2.29 -8.47
N PHE A 784 -35.06 2.94 -9.29
CA PHE A 784 -34.80 4.21 -9.90
C PHE A 784 -35.56 5.36 -9.24
N PHE A 785 -36.40 5.10 -8.23
CA PHE A 785 -37.07 6.15 -7.49
C PHE A 785 -36.06 7.05 -6.76
N PRO A 786 -36.28 8.38 -6.72
CA PRO A 786 -35.42 9.33 -6.03
C PRO A 786 -35.31 9.00 -4.53
N THR A 787 -34.09 9.02 -3.98
CA THR A 787 -33.84 8.67 -2.57
C THR A 787 -34.68 9.48 -1.58
N LEU A 788 -34.95 10.75 -1.89
CA LEU A 788 -35.68 11.66 -0.99
C LEU A 788 -37.16 11.27 -0.83
N HIS A 789 -37.79 10.77 -1.90
CA HIS A 789 -39.22 10.41 -1.94
C HIS A 789 -39.45 8.92 -2.20
N PHE A 790 -38.44 8.09 -1.95
CA PHE A 790 -38.45 6.67 -2.29
C PHE A 790 -39.60 5.94 -1.60
N ASP A 791 -39.73 6.16 -0.28
CA ASP A 791 -40.73 5.45 0.54
C ASP A 791 -42.15 5.85 0.12
N GLU A 792 -42.42 7.14 -0.09
CA GLU A 792 -43.72 7.66 -0.56
C GLU A 792 -44.09 7.07 -1.93
N ALA A 793 -43.18 7.12 -2.90
CA ALA A 793 -43.42 6.55 -4.22
C ALA A 793 -43.66 5.03 -4.19
N VAL A 794 -42.96 4.29 -3.31
CA VAL A 794 -43.20 2.84 -3.11
C VAL A 794 -44.59 2.61 -2.52
N HIS A 795 -44.95 3.34 -1.46
CA HIS A 795 -46.27 3.28 -0.86
C HIS A 795 -47.37 3.50 -1.91
N ASP A 796 -47.33 4.62 -2.62
CA ASP A 796 -48.36 5.00 -3.60
C ASP A 796 -48.46 3.97 -4.73
N THR A 797 -47.32 3.46 -5.20
CA THR A 797 -47.28 2.44 -6.26
C THR A 797 -48.07 1.19 -5.86
N TYR A 798 -47.83 0.66 -4.66
CA TYR A 798 -48.52 -0.56 -4.22
C TYR A 798 -49.96 -0.28 -3.77
N TYR A 799 -50.21 0.86 -3.12
CA TYR A 799 -51.53 1.24 -2.62
C TYR A 799 -52.52 1.43 -3.77
N TYR A 800 -52.19 2.28 -4.74
CA TYR A 800 -53.05 2.51 -5.91
C TYR A 800 -53.13 1.30 -6.83
N SER A 801 -52.13 0.41 -6.82
CA SER A 801 -52.23 -0.86 -7.55
C SER A 801 -53.32 -1.73 -6.95
N ALA A 802 -53.32 -1.88 -5.63
CA ALA A 802 -54.29 -2.70 -4.92
C ALA A 802 -55.71 -2.12 -5.01
N LEU A 803 -55.86 -0.80 -4.85
CA LEU A 803 -57.13 -0.10 -5.07
C LEU A 803 -57.66 -0.28 -6.49
N SER A 804 -56.80 -0.13 -7.51
CA SER A 804 -57.22 -0.27 -8.91
C SER A 804 -57.69 -1.69 -9.21
N TYR A 805 -56.99 -2.73 -8.73
CA TYR A 805 -57.45 -4.11 -8.85
C TYR A 805 -58.76 -4.37 -8.11
N HIS A 806 -58.90 -3.85 -6.89
CA HIS A 806 -60.12 -3.97 -6.10
C HIS A 806 -61.31 -3.34 -6.83
N LYS A 807 -61.21 -2.08 -7.25
CA LYS A 807 -62.29 -1.37 -7.97
C LYS A 807 -62.63 -2.04 -9.30
N LEU A 808 -61.61 -2.48 -10.04
CA LEU A 808 -61.83 -3.21 -11.30
C LEU A 808 -62.58 -4.54 -11.06
N TYR A 809 -62.30 -5.26 -9.98
CA TYR A 809 -63.08 -6.44 -9.61
C TYR A 809 -64.53 -6.09 -9.28
N LEU A 810 -64.79 -5.05 -8.48
CA LEU A 810 -66.16 -4.65 -8.13
C LEU A 810 -67.02 -4.34 -9.35
N ILE A 811 -66.41 -3.81 -10.42
CA ILE A 811 -67.10 -3.52 -11.69
C ILE A 811 -67.28 -4.79 -12.53
N THR A 812 -66.23 -5.60 -12.67
CA THR A 812 -66.20 -6.69 -13.67
C THR A 812 -66.65 -8.04 -13.14
N ARG A 813 -66.60 -8.25 -11.81
CA ARG A 813 -66.89 -9.52 -11.11
C ARG A 813 -66.14 -10.74 -11.65
N LYS A 814 -64.96 -10.53 -12.24
CA LYS A 814 -64.12 -11.61 -12.79
C LYS A 814 -63.21 -12.20 -11.70
N ASN A 815 -63.30 -13.51 -11.45
CA ASN A 815 -62.50 -14.21 -10.42
C ASN A 815 -60.98 -14.02 -10.60
N MET A 816 -60.46 -14.02 -11.84
CA MET A 816 -59.04 -13.76 -12.08
C MET A 816 -58.58 -12.37 -11.59
N ILE A 817 -59.48 -11.38 -11.53
CA ILE A 817 -59.19 -10.04 -11.02
C ILE A 817 -59.28 -10.02 -9.50
N LEU A 818 -60.19 -10.81 -8.91
CA LEU A 818 -60.27 -11.02 -7.46
C LEU A 818 -58.96 -11.57 -6.89
N ASP A 819 -58.41 -12.61 -7.52
CA ASP A 819 -57.12 -13.21 -7.12
C ASP A 819 -55.98 -12.19 -7.18
N LYS A 820 -55.96 -11.36 -8.23
CA LYS A 820 -54.97 -10.30 -8.40
C LYS A 820 -55.15 -9.16 -7.40
N ALA A 821 -56.38 -8.81 -7.04
CA ALA A 821 -56.68 -7.83 -6.00
C ALA A 821 -56.18 -8.30 -4.63
N ASN A 822 -56.43 -9.57 -4.28
CA ASN A 822 -55.91 -10.17 -3.05
C ASN A 822 -54.38 -10.15 -3.02
N LEU A 823 -53.73 -10.55 -4.11
CA LEU A 823 -52.27 -10.51 -4.23
C LEU A 823 -51.71 -9.08 -4.12
N ALA A 824 -52.37 -8.10 -4.75
CA ALA A 824 -51.94 -6.70 -4.70
C ALA A 824 -52.05 -6.11 -3.29
N TRP A 825 -53.14 -6.37 -2.57
CA TRP A 825 -53.26 -5.96 -1.16
C TRP A 825 -52.21 -6.61 -0.27
N ARG A 826 -51.97 -7.91 -0.44
CA ARG A 826 -50.89 -8.60 0.27
C ARG A 826 -49.53 -7.94 0.01
N LYS A 827 -49.21 -7.66 -1.26
CA LYS A 827 -47.97 -6.97 -1.64
C LYS A 827 -47.86 -5.58 -0.99
N TYR A 828 -48.95 -4.82 -0.94
CA TYR A 828 -48.95 -3.52 -0.27
C TYR A 828 -48.51 -3.63 1.19
N PHE A 829 -49.04 -4.59 1.96
CA PHE A 829 -48.61 -4.81 3.33
C PHE A 829 -47.18 -5.37 3.44
N ASP A 830 -46.80 -6.32 2.56
CA ASP A 830 -45.45 -6.92 2.55
C ASP A 830 -44.36 -5.87 2.25
N PHE A 831 -44.67 -4.87 1.42
CA PHE A 831 -43.74 -3.82 0.99
C PHE A 831 -44.04 -2.45 1.61
N PHE A 832 -44.88 -2.37 2.64
CA PHE A 832 -45.20 -1.10 3.30
C PHE A 832 -43.91 -0.47 3.87
N PRO A 833 -43.55 0.77 3.49
CA PRO A 833 -42.28 1.36 3.91
C PRO A 833 -42.25 1.68 5.40
N LYS A 834 -41.32 1.07 6.14
CA LYS A 834 -41.16 1.28 7.58
C LYS A 834 -41.00 2.75 8.01
N LYS A 835 -40.42 3.60 7.15
CA LYS A 835 -40.25 5.03 7.48
C LYS A 835 -41.55 5.84 7.45
N LEU A 836 -42.63 5.25 6.93
CA LEU A 836 -43.95 5.86 6.91
C LEU A 836 -44.81 5.41 8.10
N GLU A 837 -44.36 4.42 8.88
CA GLU A 837 -45.05 4.00 10.10
C GLU A 837 -45.11 5.15 11.12
N GLY A 838 -46.29 5.37 11.69
CA GLY A 838 -46.58 6.45 12.64
C GLY A 838 -46.84 7.82 12.00
N LYS A 839 -46.80 7.96 10.67
CA LYS A 839 -47.25 9.18 9.99
C LYS A 839 -48.76 9.12 9.75
N ALA A 840 -49.51 10.09 10.29
CA ALA A 840 -50.97 10.08 10.33
C ALA A 840 -51.66 9.72 9.00
N SER A 841 -51.32 10.38 7.88
CA SER A 841 -51.94 10.14 6.57
C SER A 841 -51.67 8.74 5.99
N PHE A 842 -50.52 8.15 6.32
CA PHE A 842 -50.13 6.82 5.84
C PHE A 842 -50.70 5.71 6.73
N GLU A 843 -50.87 5.96 8.02
CA GLU A 843 -51.59 5.04 8.91
C GLU A 843 -53.08 4.98 8.55
N GLU A 844 -53.72 6.11 8.26
CA GLU A 844 -55.10 6.14 7.76
C GLU A 844 -55.26 5.36 6.44
N SER A 845 -54.30 5.52 5.52
CA SER A 845 -54.25 4.75 4.27
C SER A 845 -54.08 3.25 4.52
N LYS A 846 -53.29 2.87 5.53
CA LYS A 846 -53.07 1.47 5.93
C LYS A 846 -54.28 0.84 6.62
N GLU A 847 -55.00 1.59 7.45
CA GLU A 847 -56.27 1.16 8.04
C GLU A 847 -57.36 0.97 6.98
N SER A 848 -57.45 1.92 6.04
CA SER A 848 -58.33 1.83 4.87
C SER A 848 -57.99 0.61 4.02
N ALA A 849 -56.71 0.39 3.73
CA ALA A 849 -56.21 -0.79 3.01
C ALA A 849 -56.63 -2.10 3.69
N GLN A 850 -56.58 -2.16 5.02
CA GLN A 850 -56.93 -3.37 5.76
C GLN A 850 -58.43 -3.67 5.61
N THR A 851 -59.25 -2.63 5.67
CA THR A 851 -60.70 -2.74 5.44
C THR A 851 -61.00 -3.26 4.02
N TYR A 852 -60.37 -2.67 3.00
CA TYR A 852 -60.53 -3.14 1.61
C TYR A 852 -60.00 -4.56 1.37
N TRP A 853 -58.93 -4.95 2.06
CA TRP A 853 -58.38 -6.29 1.92
C TRP A 853 -59.27 -7.34 2.58
N ASN A 854 -59.85 -7.04 3.74
CA ASN A 854 -60.83 -7.92 4.39
C ASN A 854 -62.03 -8.17 3.49
N GLN A 855 -62.57 -7.12 2.85
CA GLN A 855 -63.66 -7.28 1.88
C GLN A 855 -63.29 -8.24 0.74
N ILE A 856 -62.07 -8.16 0.21
CA ILE A 856 -61.61 -9.07 -0.84
C ILE A 856 -61.46 -10.51 -0.32
N LYS A 857 -60.99 -10.70 0.91
CA LYS A 857 -60.87 -12.03 1.54
C LYS A 857 -62.22 -12.67 1.79
N ASP A 858 -63.22 -11.90 2.22
CA ASP A 858 -64.58 -12.40 2.47
C ASP A 858 -65.28 -12.84 1.17
N LEU A 859 -64.79 -12.37 0.02
CA LEU A 859 -65.30 -12.70 -1.30
C LEU A 859 -64.58 -13.89 -1.97
N MET A 860 -63.48 -14.39 -1.37
CA MET A 860 -62.71 -15.55 -1.83
C MET A 860 -63.14 -16.81 -1.09
#